data_AF-A0AAD8IHT0-F1
#
_entry.id   AF-A0AAD8IHT0-F1
#
_cell.length_a   1.000
_cell.length_b   1.000
_cell.length_c   1.000
_cell.angle_alpha   90.00
_cell.angle_beta   90.00
_cell.angle_gamma   90.00
#
_symmetry.space_group_name_H-M   'P 1'
#
loop_
_entity.id
_entity.type
_entity.pdbx_description
1 polymer ?
#
loop_
_entity_poly.entity_id
_entity_poly.type
_entity_poly.pdbx_seq_one_letter_code
_entity_poly.pdbx_strand_id
1 'polypeptide(L)'
;MKETLQNDDVKGVDEEKDESSNTTAYKFKFWWGDDDQSFYSKIKMVQKLKIGAFTSTILFCLFMFVGAFFAARWLDVSIFSGDSFQNTVFASKNRKSGSMPVTYQLQCSNGSTTQTCPVINPKIVYVNDSSAQQCPEYFRWIYEDLRPWKRTGLTREIVESGISKANLRILVVDGKLYMEQYTGVFQTRDVFTIWGLLQLLKLYPGKIPDLDFLFHCGDLPMIPRSDYMGVNASIPPPLFHYCGDDSSLDLVFPDWSFWGWPEINIMPWVPLKNELKKGTKKTKWRKRQHYAYWKGNAWVSGNRGDMMKCNVTTKNDWNARLYQVNWDHESKKGFKQTNLADQCTHRYKIYIEGRAWSVSEKYILACDSMTLLVKPQYYDFFTRSLEPLVHYWPINNNKKCSSIQFAVNWGNLHQKKAQRIGRAGSNFIQEGLKMKNVYDYMYHTLNEYAKLMKYKPTVPPKAIEVCSETMACSELEEPNKRFKMESMVKNPSDSSPCFLAPPFSRNDVHAIKEKQESIRKQVEVWEGDSFQNSIFASGSRPNTYQLRCSNDNTTQTCPVIDPKIVDINDFSAQQCPKYFRWIYEDLRPWKRTGLTREIVESGISKANLRILVVDGKLYMDQYTGVFQTRDVFTIWRLLQLLKFYPGKVPDLDSCFIVEATSDP
;
A
#
# COMPACT_ATOMS: atom_id res chain seq x y z
N MET A 1 -7.36 -12.02 16.15
CA MET A 1 -6.07 -11.35 15.82
C MET A 1 -5.16 -11.32 17.06
N LYS A 2 -4.93 -12.50 17.68
CA LYS A 2 -4.04 -12.66 18.85
C LYS A 2 -3.17 -13.93 18.79
N GLU A 3 -3.03 -14.58 17.62
CA GLU A 3 -2.31 -15.87 17.51
C GLU A 3 -1.23 -15.87 16.42
N THR A 4 -0.41 -14.83 16.34
CA THR A 4 0.82 -14.91 15.52
C THR A 4 1.97 -14.09 16.10
N LEU A 5 1.97 -13.84 17.41
CA LEU A 5 2.96 -13.00 18.08
C LEU A 5 3.56 -13.65 19.33
N GLN A 6 3.78 -14.96 19.29
CA GLN A 6 4.65 -15.61 20.28
C GLN A 6 5.20 -16.92 19.71
N ASN A 7 6.35 -16.80 19.05
CA ASN A 7 7.47 -17.73 19.03
C ASN A 7 8.36 -17.31 17.85
N ASP A 8 9.44 -16.62 18.16
CA ASP A 8 10.75 -16.92 17.61
C ASP A 8 11.78 -16.08 18.37
N ASP A 9 12.56 -16.79 19.17
CA ASP A 9 13.70 -16.28 19.91
C ASP A 9 14.73 -15.67 18.96
N VAL A 10 15.24 -14.53 19.41
CA VAL A 10 16.28 -13.72 18.79
C VAL A 10 17.60 -14.50 18.74
N LYS A 11 18.13 -14.71 17.53
CA LYS A 11 19.58 -14.85 17.31
C LYS A 11 20.07 -13.71 16.42
N GLY A 12 20.97 -12.91 16.97
CA GLY A 12 21.99 -12.13 16.26
C GLY A 12 21.50 -10.90 15.50
N VAL A 13 21.38 -9.76 16.19
CA VAL A 13 21.55 -8.45 15.55
C VAL A 13 22.92 -7.96 15.97
N ASP A 14 23.84 -7.91 15.02
CA ASP A 14 25.14 -7.28 15.20
C ASP A 14 24.95 -5.75 15.36
N GLU A 15 25.38 -5.26 16.51
CA GLU A 15 25.66 -3.85 16.76
C GLU A 15 26.89 -3.45 15.94
N GLU A 16 26.73 -2.56 14.97
CA GLU A 16 27.87 -1.92 14.32
C GLU A 16 27.98 -0.47 14.80
N LYS A 17 29.09 -0.21 15.48
CA LYS A 17 29.46 1.05 16.15
C LYS A 17 29.56 2.21 15.18
N ASP A 18 29.11 3.37 15.65
CA ASP A 18 29.38 4.69 15.07
C ASP A 18 30.89 4.94 14.97
N GLU A 19 31.36 5.32 13.79
CA GLU A 19 32.61 6.07 13.63
C GLU A 19 32.32 7.35 12.86
N SER A 20 32.57 8.47 13.53
CA SER A 20 32.37 9.81 13.01
C SER A 20 33.42 10.15 11.96
N SER A 21 33.00 10.64 10.80
CA SER A 21 33.80 11.63 10.08
C SER A 21 32.91 12.58 9.29
N ASN A 22 32.85 13.82 9.77
CA ASN A 22 32.41 14.99 9.03
C ASN A 22 33.24 15.13 7.75
N THR A 23 32.58 15.28 6.60
CA THR A 23 32.83 16.43 5.71
C THR A 23 31.75 16.56 4.65
N THR A 24 30.99 17.65 4.77
CA THR A 24 30.10 18.19 3.76
C THR A 24 30.93 19.03 2.80
N ALA A 25 30.78 18.84 1.49
CA ALA A 25 31.27 19.78 0.49
C ALA A 25 30.16 20.07 -0.53
N TYR A 26 29.48 21.20 -0.32
CA TYR A 26 28.73 21.89 -1.36
C TYR A 26 29.73 22.67 -2.23
N LYS A 27 29.55 22.63 -3.55
CA LYS A 27 30.31 23.43 -4.51
C LYS A 27 29.33 24.23 -5.37
N PHE A 28 29.43 25.55 -5.29
CA PHE A 28 29.13 26.59 -6.31
C PHE A 28 29.40 27.94 -5.59
N LYS A 29 30.06 28.97 -6.12
CA LYS A 29 30.44 29.34 -7.49
C LYS A 29 31.43 30.54 -7.39
N PHE A 30 32.15 30.75 -8.49
CA PHE A 30 32.83 31.96 -8.96
C PHE A 30 34.18 32.41 -8.41
N TRP A 31 34.93 32.94 -9.37
CA TRP A 31 36.35 33.17 -9.49
C TRP A 31 36.51 34.66 -9.73
N TRP A 32 37.40 35.31 -8.97
CA TRP A 32 38.06 36.57 -9.33
C TRP A 32 39.49 36.47 -8.83
N GLY A 33 40.42 36.88 -9.70
CA GLY A 33 41.59 37.65 -9.32
C GLY A 33 42.81 36.85 -8.87
N ASP A 34 43.82 36.88 -9.74
CA ASP A 34 45.22 36.59 -9.48
C ASP A 34 45.77 37.39 -8.28
N ASP A 35 46.62 36.77 -7.46
CA ASP A 35 48.06 37.06 -7.42
C ASP A 35 48.74 36.53 -6.14
N ASP A 36 50.05 36.31 -6.31
CA ASP A 36 51.13 36.27 -5.33
C ASP A 36 51.43 35.01 -4.50
N GLN A 37 52.41 34.28 -5.06
CA GLN A 37 53.67 33.92 -4.42
C GLN A 37 53.93 34.51 -3.01
N SER A 38 53.90 33.65 -1.99
CA SER A 38 55.09 33.34 -1.18
C SER A 38 54.74 32.34 -0.07
N PHE A 39 55.23 31.09 -0.18
CA PHE A 39 55.70 30.31 0.98
C PHE A 39 56.39 28.99 0.59
N TYR A 40 57.24 29.02 -0.44
CA TYR A 40 58.12 27.88 -0.76
C TYR A 40 59.43 27.99 0.02
N SER A 41 59.45 27.54 1.28
CA SER A 41 60.72 27.13 1.93
C SER A 41 60.62 26.24 3.17
N LYS A 42 59.45 25.67 3.52
CA LYS A 42 59.31 24.84 4.75
C LYS A 42 58.73 23.43 4.58
N ILE A 43 58.75 22.85 3.38
CA ILE A 43 58.33 21.45 3.17
C ILE A 43 59.35 20.69 2.33
N LYS A 44 60.57 20.49 2.87
CA LYS A 44 61.55 19.55 2.28
C LYS A 44 62.18 18.58 3.28
N MET A 45 61.64 18.46 4.48
CA MET A 45 62.22 17.58 5.53
C MET A 45 61.21 16.64 6.21
N VAL A 46 60.11 16.27 5.54
CA VAL A 46 59.15 15.26 6.05
C VAL A 46 58.82 14.16 5.02
N GLN A 47 59.36 14.22 3.79
CA GLN A 47 59.04 13.24 2.72
C GLN A 47 59.99 12.04 2.61
N LYS A 48 61.02 11.90 3.47
CA LYS A 48 61.97 10.75 3.38
C LYS A 48 61.71 9.59 4.35
N LEU A 49 60.63 9.60 5.12
CA LEU A 49 60.35 8.56 6.14
C LEU A 49 59.05 7.75 5.95
N LYS A 50 58.33 7.92 4.82
CA LYS A 50 57.09 7.15 4.54
C LYS A 50 57.16 6.20 3.33
N ILE A 51 58.31 6.07 2.67
CA ILE A 51 58.45 5.21 1.47
C ILE A 51 58.97 3.79 1.80
N GLY A 52 59.51 3.56 3.00
CA GLY A 52 60.00 2.23 3.42
C GLY A 52 58.92 1.24 3.88
N ALA A 53 57.72 1.72 4.27
CA ALA A 53 56.68 0.86 4.85
C ALA A 53 55.65 0.34 3.82
N PHE A 54 55.58 0.93 2.62
CA PHE A 54 54.59 0.54 1.60
C PHE A 54 55.09 -0.57 0.66
N THR A 55 56.40 -0.72 0.50
CA THR A 55 56.98 -1.76 -0.38
C THR A 55 57.03 -3.14 0.29
N SER A 56 57.17 -3.21 1.62
CA SER A 56 57.21 -4.48 2.36
C SER A 56 55.86 -5.20 2.41
N THR A 57 54.75 -4.45 2.52
CA THR A 57 53.40 -5.04 2.66
C THR A 57 52.89 -5.60 1.34
N ILE A 58 53.25 -4.96 0.21
CA ILE A 58 52.87 -5.42 -1.13
C ILE A 58 53.62 -6.70 -1.51
N LEU A 59 54.91 -6.79 -1.18
CA LEU A 59 55.69 -8.02 -1.38
C LEU A 59 55.16 -9.18 -0.53
N PHE A 60 54.77 -8.92 0.72
CA PHE A 60 54.22 -9.95 1.60
C PHE A 60 52.88 -10.51 1.08
N CYS A 61 51.99 -9.64 0.59
CA CYS A 61 50.72 -10.06 -0.01
C CYS A 61 50.91 -10.86 -1.30
N LEU A 62 51.90 -10.51 -2.13
CA LEU A 62 52.25 -11.26 -3.34
C LEU A 62 52.81 -12.65 -3.02
N PHE A 63 53.68 -12.77 -2.01
CA PHE A 63 54.20 -14.07 -1.56
C PHE A 63 53.11 -14.98 -0.97
N MET A 64 52.15 -14.42 -0.23
CA MET A 64 50.99 -15.16 0.29
C MET A 64 50.09 -15.69 -0.84
N PHE A 65 49.84 -14.88 -1.87
CA PHE A 65 49.03 -15.30 -3.03
C PHE A 65 49.72 -16.38 -3.88
N VAL A 66 51.03 -16.26 -4.09
CA VAL A 66 51.82 -17.26 -4.81
C VAL A 66 51.88 -18.58 -4.01
N GLY A 67 52.07 -18.51 -2.69
CA GLY A 67 52.05 -19.68 -1.80
C GLY A 67 50.70 -20.42 -1.79
N ALA A 68 49.58 -19.69 -1.75
CA ALA A 68 48.24 -20.28 -1.82
C ALA A 68 47.97 -20.95 -3.19
N PHE A 69 48.51 -20.39 -4.27
CA PHE A 69 48.36 -20.96 -5.62
C PHE A 69 49.17 -22.25 -5.80
N PHE A 70 50.36 -22.36 -5.19
CA PHE A 70 51.15 -23.59 -5.19
C PHE A 70 50.57 -24.65 -4.24
N ALA A 71 50.02 -24.27 -3.08
CA ALA A 71 49.34 -25.19 -2.16
C ALA A 71 48.07 -25.81 -2.79
N ALA A 72 47.30 -25.03 -3.56
CA ALA A 72 46.12 -25.52 -4.27
C ALA A 72 46.46 -26.43 -5.47
N ARG A 73 47.70 -26.40 -5.96
CA ARG A 73 48.19 -27.28 -7.05
C ARG A 73 48.97 -28.51 -6.56
N TRP A 74 49.16 -28.66 -5.25
CA TRP A 74 49.77 -29.84 -4.64
C TRP A 74 48.76 -30.80 -4.00
N LEU A 75 47.47 -30.49 -4.11
CA LEU A 75 46.39 -31.43 -3.82
C LEU A 75 45.74 -31.84 -5.14
N ASP A 76 46.39 -32.75 -5.87
CA ASP A 76 45.80 -33.41 -7.02
C ASP A 76 45.52 -34.88 -6.69
N VAL A 77 44.23 -35.23 -6.80
CA VAL A 77 43.60 -36.49 -7.20
C VAL A 77 44.17 -37.82 -6.68
N SER A 78 43.27 -38.68 -6.15
CA SER A 78 43.26 -40.16 -6.26
C SER A 78 43.07 -40.95 -4.95
N ILE A 79 41.97 -40.78 -4.22
CA ILE A 79 41.47 -41.87 -3.36
C ILE A 79 39.94 -41.93 -3.47
N PHE A 80 39.45 -43.13 -3.82
CA PHE A 80 38.06 -43.61 -3.96
C PHE A 80 37.37 -43.49 -5.33
N SER A 81 37.73 -44.44 -6.21
CA SER A 81 36.79 -45.12 -7.12
C SER A 81 36.55 -46.56 -6.60
N GLY A 82 35.29 -47.03 -6.61
CA GLY A 82 34.84 -48.43 -6.37
C GLY A 82 34.88 -48.89 -4.91
N ASP A 83 33.95 -49.66 -4.34
CA ASP A 83 32.94 -50.56 -4.88
C ASP A 83 31.83 -50.89 -3.83
N SER A 84 30.68 -51.33 -4.34
CA SER A 84 29.51 -52.05 -3.78
C SER A 84 29.44 -52.50 -2.30
N PHE A 85 28.30 -52.21 -1.64
CA PHE A 85 27.54 -53.27 -0.93
C PHE A 85 26.02 -52.96 -0.93
N GLN A 86 25.25 -53.91 -1.48
CA GLN A 86 23.79 -53.91 -1.55
C GLN A 86 23.15 -54.21 -0.18
N ASN A 87 21.98 -53.60 0.09
CA ASN A 87 20.74 -54.33 0.45
C ASN A 87 19.51 -53.40 0.47
N THR A 88 18.73 -53.47 -0.62
CA THR A 88 17.27 -53.70 -0.70
C THR A 88 16.33 -53.06 0.33
N VAL A 89 15.37 -52.24 -0.13
CA VAL A 89 13.89 -52.39 0.04
C VAL A 89 13.15 -51.10 -0.43
N PHE A 90 12.43 -51.24 -1.56
CA PHE A 90 11.30 -50.46 -2.09
C PHE A 90 11.26 -48.93 -1.98
N ALA A 91 11.79 -48.23 -2.99
CA ALA A 91 11.30 -46.91 -3.39
C ALA A 91 10.69 -46.99 -4.80
N SER A 92 9.36 -46.87 -4.86
CA SER A 92 8.55 -46.91 -6.07
C SER A 92 9.05 -45.91 -7.13
N LYS A 93 9.45 -46.43 -8.30
CA LYS A 93 9.67 -45.64 -9.52
C LYS A 93 8.32 -45.12 -10.03
N ASN A 94 7.89 -43.97 -9.55
CA ASN A 94 6.98 -43.12 -10.32
C ASN A 94 7.79 -42.36 -11.37
N ARG A 95 7.89 -42.94 -12.57
CA ARG A 95 8.30 -42.23 -13.79
C ARG A 95 7.29 -41.09 -14.02
N LYS A 96 7.58 -39.89 -13.53
CA LYS A 96 6.99 -38.67 -14.12
C LYS A 96 7.60 -38.53 -15.51
N SER A 97 6.80 -38.85 -16.53
CA SER A 97 7.10 -38.52 -17.93
C SER A 97 7.37 -37.02 -18.03
N GLY A 98 8.63 -36.63 -18.13
CA GLY A 98 9.04 -35.26 -18.35
C GLY A 98 8.68 -34.84 -19.78
N SER A 99 7.54 -34.16 -19.95
CA SER A 99 7.30 -33.39 -21.16
C SER A 99 8.28 -32.22 -21.18
N MET A 100 9.07 -32.07 -22.25
CA MET A 100 9.88 -30.85 -22.44
C MET A 100 8.96 -29.61 -22.34
N PRO A 101 9.39 -28.55 -21.64
CA PRO A 101 8.58 -27.33 -21.51
C PRO A 101 8.32 -26.75 -22.91
N VAL A 102 7.05 -26.61 -23.26
CA VAL A 102 6.64 -25.98 -24.53
C VAL A 102 6.89 -24.49 -24.40
N THR A 103 7.91 -24.00 -25.08
CA THR A 103 8.16 -22.55 -25.20
C THR A 103 7.42 -21.99 -26.41
N TYR A 104 6.51 -21.05 -26.15
CA TYR A 104 5.79 -20.30 -27.16
C TYR A 104 6.76 -19.38 -27.91
N GLN A 105 6.76 -19.51 -29.23
CA GLN A 105 7.36 -18.57 -30.17
C GLN A 105 6.27 -18.08 -31.12
N LEU A 106 6.30 -16.79 -31.44
CA LEU A 106 5.34 -16.20 -32.38
C LEU A 106 5.65 -16.69 -33.79
N GLN A 107 4.63 -17.20 -34.47
CA GLN A 107 4.72 -17.64 -35.86
C GLN A 107 4.35 -16.47 -36.79
N CYS A 108 5.32 -15.59 -37.03
CA CYS A 108 5.13 -14.44 -37.91
C CYS A 108 5.40 -14.82 -39.38
N SER A 109 4.45 -14.50 -40.26
CA SER A 109 4.61 -14.71 -41.70
C SER A 109 5.61 -13.71 -42.26
N ASN A 110 6.70 -14.18 -42.88
CA ASN A 110 7.68 -13.31 -43.53
C ASN A 110 7.05 -12.66 -44.78
N GLY A 111 6.70 -11.38 -44.69
CA GLY A 111 6.34 -10.55 -45.86
C GLY A 111 4.87 -10.53 -46.28
N SER A 112 3.95 -11.14 -45.54
CA SER A 112 2.50 -10.94 -45.74
C SER A 112 1.98 -9.83 -44.83
N THR A 113 1.19 -8.89 -45.36
CA THR A 113 0.48 -7.87 -44.55
C THR A 113 -0.67 -8.47 -43.73
N THR A 114 -1.10 -9.69 -44.05
CA THR A 114 -2.18 -10.39 -43.35
C THR A 114 -1.61 -11.53 -42.51
N GLN A 115 -1.51 -11.28 -41.21
CA GLN A 115 -1.24 -12.31 -40.21
C GLN A 115 -2.55 -13.02 -39.87
N THR A 116 -2.50 -14.34 -39.74
CA THR A 116 -3.63 -15.16 -39.29
C THR A 116 -3.26 -15.92 -38.03
N CYS A 117 -4.28 -16.42 -37.34
CA CYS A 117 -4.08 -17.28 -36.18
C CYS A 117 -3.63 -18.66 -36.61
N PRO A 118 -2.52 -19.17 -36.05
CA PRO A 118 -2.00 -20.46 -36.46
C PRO A 118 -2.95 -21.56 -35.98
N VAL A 119 -3.08 -22.62 -36.78
CA VAL A 119 -3.86 -23.81 -36.42
C VAL A 119 -3.05 -24.62 -35.40
N ILE A 120 -2.97 -24.13 -34.17
CA ILE A 120 -2.30 -24.81 -33.07
C ILE A 120 -3.36 -25.25 -32.09
N ASN A 121 -3.55 -26.56 -31.95
CA ASN A 121 -4.28 -27.12 -30.83
C ASN A 121 -3.38 -27.00 -29.58
N PRO A 122 -3.74 -26.18 -28.58
CA PRO A 122 -2.93 -26.07 -27.38
C PRO A 122 -2.84 -27.45 -26.73
N LYS A 123 -1.62 -27.95 -26.51
CA LYS A 123 -1.45 -29.18 -25.73
C LYS A 123 -1.99 -28.92 -24.33
N ILE A 124 -3.08 -29.60 -23.98
CA ILE A 124 -3.65 -29.54 -22.64
C ILE A 124 -2.64 -30.17 -21.69
N VAL A 125 -2.04 -29.35 -20.83
CA VAL A 125 -1.14 -29.83 -19.77
C VAL A 125 -1.98 -30.06 -18.52
N TYR A 126 -2.23 -31.34 -18.21
CA TYR A 126 -2.87 -31.73 -16.96
C TYR A 126 -1.84 -31.66 -15.83
N VAL A 127 -1.85 -30.54 -15.10
CA VAL A 127 -1.08 -30.39 -13.88
C VAL A 127 -1.93 -30.91 -12.71
N ASN A 128 -1.64 -32.14 -12.25
CA ASN A 128 -2.14 -32.64 -10.97
C ASN A 128 -1.32 -31.99 -9.85
N ASP A 129 -1.79 -30.84 -9.38
CA ASP A 129 -1.19 -30.13 -8.25
C ASP A 129 -2.09 -30.26 -7.02
N SER A 130 -1.75 -31.18 -6.12
CA SER A 130 -2.41 -31.36 -4.82
C SER A 130 -2.01 -30.28 -3.80
N SER A 131 -1.25 -29.25 -4.21
CA SER A 131 -0.67 -28.23 -3.32
C SER A 131 -0.94 -26.77 -3.73
N ALA A 132 -2.00 -26.53 -4.52
CA ALA A 132 -2.36 -25.17 -4.94
C ALA A 132 -2.55 -24.24 -3.73
N GLN A 133 -1.78 -23.16 -3.68
CA GLN A 133 -1.87 -22.15 -2.63
C GLN A 133 -3.23 -21.45 -2.69
N GLN A 134 -3.73 -21.01 -1.53
CA GLN A 134 -4.94 -20.19 -1.44
C GLN A 134 -4.73 -18.85 -2.16
N CYS A 135 -5.74 -18.41 -2.92
CA CYS A 135 -5.73 -17.10 -3.56
C CYS A 135 -5.71 -15.97 -2.50
N PRO A 136 -5.15 -14.79 -2.84
CA PRO A 136 -5.30 -13.60 -2.00
C PRO A 136 -6.77 -13.33 -1.63
N GLU A 137 -7.02 -12.91 -0.39
CA GLU A 137 -8.38 -12.69 0.14
C GLU A 137 -9.23 -11.74 -0.72
N TYR A 138 -8.60 -10.79 -1.43
CA TYR A 138 -9.34 -9.86 -2.29
C TYR A 138 -10.06 -10.54 -3.46
N PHE A 139 -9.71 -11.78 -3.82
CA PHE A 139 -10.40 -12.54 -4.87
C PHE A 139 -11.84 -12.88 -4.46
N ARG A 140 -12.13 -12.96 -3.16
CA ARG A 140 -13.47 -13.32 -2.66
C ARG A 140 -14.52 -12.27 -3.04
N TRP A 141 -14.09 -11.06 -3.41
CA TRP A 141 -14.96 -10.02 -3.95
C TRP A 141 -15.57 -10.35 -5.31
N ILE A 142 -14.98 -11.28 -6.08
CA ILE A 142 -15.55 -11.78 -7.35
C ILE A 142 -16.99 -12.26 -7.14
N TYR A 143 -17.25 -12.95 -6.03
CA TYR A 143 -18.61 -13.42 -5.70
C TYR A 143 -19.60 -12.30 -5.40
N GLU A 144 -19.13 -11.19 -4.82
CA GLU A 144 -19.98 -10.03 -4.55
C GLU A 144 -20.32 -9.31 -5.86
N ASP A 145 -19.35 -9.19 -6.77
CA ASP A 145 -19.55 -8.56 -8.07
C ASP A 145 -20.50 -9.37 -8.95
N LEU A 146 -20.40 -10.71 -8.93
CA LEU A 146 -21.27 -11.63 -9.67
C LEU A 146 -22.62 -11.89 -8.98
N ARG A 147 -22.80 -11.41 -7.74
CA ARG A 147 -24.02 -11.65 -6.94
C ARG A 147 -25.33 -11.31 -7.66
N PRO A 148 -25.45 -10.22 -8.45
CA PRO A 148 -26.71 -9.87 -9.11
C PRO A 148 -27.30 -11.01 -9.96
N TRP A 149 -26.46 -11.86 -10.53
CA TRP A 149 -26.89 -12.94 -11.43
C TRP A 149 -26.88 -14.32 -10.77
N LYS A 150 -26.54 -14.43 -9.48
CA LYS A 150 -26.43 -15.71 -8.77
C LYS A 150 -27.70 -16.57 -8.86
N ARG A 151 -28.88 -15.94 -8.84
CA ARG A 151 -30.19 -16.62 -8.89
C ARG A 151 -30.71 -16.77 -10.32
N THR A 152 -30.56 -15.75 -11.15
CA THR A 152 -31.16 -15.69 -12.49
C THR A 152 -30.30 -16.39 -13.54
N GLY A 153 -28.99 -16.45 -13.32
CA GLY A 153 -28.04 -16.75 -14.39
C GLY A 153 -27.98 -15.64 -15.45
N LEU A 154 -27.29 -15.95 -16.53
CA LEU A 154 -27.04 -15.08 -17.68
C LEU A 154 -27.58 -15.75 -18.95
N THR A 155 -28.72 -15.28 -19.44
CA THR A 155 -29.22 -15.63 -20.78
C THR A 155 -28.57 -14.73 -21.81
N ARG A 156 -28.68 -15.13 -23.09
CA ARG A 156 -28.13 -14.33 -24.20
C ARG A 156 -28.75 -12.93 -24.22
N GLU A 157 -30.05 -12.83 -23.98
CA GLU A 157 -30.80 -11.57 -23.99
C GLU A 157 -30.32 -10.62 -22.88
N ILE A 158 -29.99 -11.16 -21.70
CA ILE A 158 -29.43 -10.37 -20.59
C ILE A 158 -28.05 -9.82 -20.98
N VAL A 159 -27.17 -10.65 -21.54
CA VAL A 159 -25.84 -10.21 -22.00
C VAL A 159 -25.98 -9.16 -23.09
N GLU A 160 -26.78 -9.44 -24.12
CA GLU A 160 -26.94 -8.55 -25.28
C GLU A 160 -27.66 -7.23 -24.95
N SER A 161 -28.44 -7.17 -23.86
CA SER A 161 -29.02 -5.91 -23.37
C SER A 161 -27.99 -4.85 -22.96
N GLY A 162 -26.73 -5.26 -22.75
CA GLY A 162 -25.61 -4.36 -22.45
C GLY A 162 -24.86 -3.81 -23.67
N ILE A 163 -25.16 -4.25 -24.89
CA ILE A 163 -24.36 -3.93 -26.10
C ILE A 163 -24.18 -2.42 -26.30
N SER A 164 -25.24 -1.64 -26.09
CA SER A 164 -25.20 -0.18 -26.26
C SER A 164 -24.25 0.53 -25.30
N LYS A 165 -23.85 -0.13 -24.21
CA LYS A 165 -22.92 0.38 -23.20
C LYS A 165 -21.50 -0.19 -23.36
N ALA A 166 -21.29 -1.16 -24.25
CA ALA A 166 -20.03 -1.86 -24.41
C ALA A 166 -19.18 -1.24 -25.53
N ASN A 167 -17.85 -1.33 -25.38
CA ASN A 167 -16.94 -1.08 -26.49
C ASN A 167 -16.64 -2.36 -27.26
N LEU A 168 -16.57 -3.50 -26.56
CA LEU A 168 -16.18 -4.79 -27.09
C LEU A 168 -17.17 -5.87 -26.66
N ARG A 169 -17.45 -6.83 -27.55
CA ARG A 169 -17.92 -8.18 -27.18
C ARG A 169 -16.76 -9.13 -27.35
N ILE A 170 -16.49 -9.93 -26.33
CA ILE A 170 -15.37 -10.86 -26.30
C ILE A 170 -15.93 -12.25 -26.04
N LEU A 171 -15.45 -13.23 -26.82
CA LEU A 171 -15.81 -14.61 -26.66
C LEU A 171 -14.56 -15.47 -26.52
N VAL A 172 -14.64 -16.50 -25.68
CA VAL A 172 -13.74 -17.65 -25.74
C VAL A 172 -14.60 -18.82 -26.20
N VAL A 173 -14.21 -19.47 -27.31
CA VAL A 173 -14.89 -20.65 -27.85
C VAL A 173 -13.83 -21.65 -28.27
N ASP A 174 -13.90 -22.88 -27.75
CA ASP A 174 -12.93 -23.95 -28.01
C ASP A 174 -11.48 -23.51 -27.73
N GLY A 175 -11.29 -22.70 -26.68
CA GLY A 175 -9.99 -22.17 -26.26
C GLY A 175 -9.42 -21.06 -27.16
N LYS A 176 -10.18 -20.58 -28.15
CA LYS A 176 -9.82 -19.47 -29.03
C LYS A 176 -10.55 -18.20 -28.64
N LEU A 177 -9.87 -17.06 -28.78
CA LEU A 177 -10.44 -15.75 -28.46
C LEU A 177 -11.01 -15.10 -29.72
N TYR A 178 -12.24 -14.62 -29.61
CA TYR A 178 -12.91 -13.84 -30.64
C TYR A 178 -13.31 -12.50 -30.06
N MET A 179 -13.30 -11.46 -30.90
CA MET A 179 -13.79 -10.14 -30.50
C MET A 179 -14.62 -9.48 -31.60
N GLU A 180 -15.62 -8.71 -31.19
CA GLU A 180 -16.32 -7.74 -32.02
C GLU A 180 -16.19 -6.37 -31.36
N GLN A 181 -15.73 -5.38 -32.12
CA GLN A 181 -15.64 -4.00 -31.63
C GLN A 181 -16.88 -3.23 -32.03
N TYR A 182 -17.60 -2.70 -31.04
CA TYR A 182 -18.81 -1.90 -31.26
C TYR A 182 -18.52 -0.42 -31.41
N THR A 183 -17.58 0.11 -30.63
CA THR A 183 -17.25 1.54 -30.63
C THR A 183 -15.75 1.76 -30.44
N GLY A 184 -15.27 2.93 -30.85
CA GLY A 184 -13.86 3.31 -30.69
C GLY A 184 -13.45 3.40 -29.22
N VAL A 185 -12.20 3.03 -28.95
CA VAL A 185 -11.62 3.03 -27.60
C VAL A 185 -10.52 4.07 -27.51
N PHE A 186 -10.46 4.76 -26.38
CA PHE A 186 -9.41 5.75 -26.11
C PHE A 186 -8.06 5.04 -25.98
N GLN A 187 -7.08 5.41 -26.81
CA GLN A 187 -5.74 4.83 -26.78
C GLN A 187 -5.75 3.30 -26.95
N THR A 188 -4.66 2.61 -26.64
CA THR A 188 -4.47 1.15 -26.78
C THR A 188 -5.07 0.34 -25.62
N ARG A 189 -6.11 0.85 -24.95
CA ARG A 189 -6.71 0.18 -23.78
C ARG A 189 -7.31 -1.17 -24.14
N ASP A 190 -8.08 -1.20 -25.22
CA ASP A 190 -8.63 -2.44 -25.80
C ASP A 190 -7.51 -3.38 -26.24
N VAL A 191 -6.51 -2.87 -26.96
CA VAL A 191 -5.36 -3.66 -27.44
C VAL A 191 -4.67 -4.40 -26.29
N PHE A 192 -4.33 -3.72 -25.19
CA PHE A 192 -3.63 -4.37 -24.08
C PHE A 192 -4.56 -5.21 -23.18
N THR A 193 -5.86 -4.92 -23.14
CA THR A 193 -6.86 -5.79 -22.50
C THR A 193 -7.03 -7.11 -23.24
N ILE A 194 -7.15 -7.07 -24.58
CA ILE A 194 -7.21 -8.28 -25.41
C ILE A 194 -5.88 -9.04 -25.34
N TRP A 195 -4.73 -8.34 -25.40
CA TRP A 195 -3.42 -8.96 -25.23
C TRP A 195 -3.32 -9.72 -23.90
N GLY A 196 -3.83 -9.14 -22.81
CA GLY A 196 -3.84 -9.76 -21.50
C GLY A 196 -4.69 -11.03 -21.43
N LEU A 197 -5.85 -11.04 -22.06
CA LEU A 197 -6.70 -12.24 -22.18
C LEU A 197 -6.01 -13.34 -23.00
N LEU A 198 -5.31 -12.99 -24.09
CA LEU A 198 -4.52 -13.97 -24.84
C LEU A 198 -3.38 -14.56 -23.99
N GLN A 199 -2.73 -13.74 -23.16
CA GLN A 199 -1.71 -14.22 -22.25
C GLN A 199 -2.30 -15.16 -21.18
N LEU A 200 -3.51 -14.88 -20.70
CA LEU A 200 -4.24 -15.80 -19.81
C LEU A 200 -4.49 -17.16 -20.48
N LEU A 201 -4.98 -17.17 -21.73
CA LEU A 201 -5.23 -18.40 -22.48
C LEU A 201 -3.93 -19.19 -22.73
N LYS A 202 -2.80 -18.51 -22.96
CA LYS A 202 -1.47 -19.14 -23.05
C LYS A 202 -0.99 -19.69 -21.70
N LEU A 203 -1.27 -19.00 -20.60
CA LEU A 203 -0.84 -19.42 -19.28
C LEU A 203 -1.63 -20.62 -18.78
N TYR A 204 -2.94 -20.68 -19.08
CA TYR A 204 -3.84 -21.75 -18.69
C TYR A 204 -4.59 -22.37 -19.87
N PRO A 205 -3.88 -23.04 -20.81
CA PRO A 205 -4.50 -23.59 -22.01
C PRO A 205 -5.59 -24.61 -21.68
N GLY A 206 -6.77 -24.43 -22.27
CA GLY A 206 -7.93 -25.31 -22.08
C GLY A 206 -8.58 -25.24 -20.70
N LYS A 207 -8.15 -24.34 -19.80
CA LYS A 207 -8.77 -24.18 -18.47
C LYS A 207 -9.78 -23.04 -18.38
N ILE A 208 -9.84 -22.15 -19.38
CA ILE A 208 -10.89 -21.13 -19.49
C ILE A 208 -12.05 -21.75 -20.27
N PRO A 209 -13.28 -21.77 -19.71
CA PRO A 209 -14.44 -22.34 -20.39
C PRO A 209 -14.88 -21.46 -21.56
N ASP A 210 -15.76 -22.01 -22.40
CA ASP A 210 -16.47 -21.20 -23.38
C ASP A 210 -17.29 -20.12 -22.66
N LEU A 211 -17.12 -18.86 -23.07
CA LEU A 211 -17.83 -17.72 -22.47
C LEU A 211 -17.99 -16.56 -23.45
N ASP A 212 -18.99 -15.70 -23.21
CA ASP A 212 -19.38 -14.56 -24.03
C ASP A 212 -19.73 -13.39 -23.11
N PHE A 213 -18.99 -12.29 -23.21
CA PHE A 213 -19.11 -11.15 -22.30
C PHE A 213 -18.84 -9.83 -22.99
N LEU A 214 -19.37 -8.77 -22.40
CA LEU A 214 -19.19 -7.40 -22.85
C LEU A 214 -18.15 -6.69 -22.01
N PHE A 215 -17.37 -5.81 -22.64
CA PHE A 215 -16.33 -5.01 -21.98
C PHE A 215 -16.46 -3.53 -22.33
N HIS A 216 -16.40 -2.67 -21.31
CA HIS A 216 -16.32 -1.22 -21.44
C HIS A 216 -14.91 -0.73 -21.07
N CYS A 217 -14.29 0.01 -21.97
CA CYS A 217 -12.90 0.48 -21.87
C CYS A 217 -12.78 1.95 -21.42
N GLY A 218 -13.89 2.62 -21.16
CA GLY A 218 -13.94 4.00 -20.67
C GLY A 218 -13.53 4.15 -19.20
N ASP A 219 -13.65 5.39 -18.70
CA ASP A 219 -13.29 5.74 -17.33
C ASP A 219 -14.47 5.58 -16.35
N LEU A 220 -15.72 5.80 -16.75
CA LEU A 220 -16.85 5.86 -15.81
C LEU A 220 -17.66 4.56 -15.83
N PRO A 221 -18.03 4.00 -14.66
CA PRO A 221 -18.97 2.88 -14.59
C PRO A 221 -20.27 3.17 -15.35
N MET A 222 -20.82 2.15 -16.01
CA MET A 222 -21.91 2.30 -16.98
C MET A 222 -23.22 1.62 -16.56
N ILE A 223 -23.21 0.84 -15.47
CA ILE A 223 -24.40 0.13 -14.98
C ILE A 223 -24.82 0.72 -13.62
N PRO A 224 -25.60 1.82 -13.58
CA PRO A 224 -26.11 2.36 -12.32
C PRO A 224 -27.01 1.35 -11.62
N ARG A 225 -26.76 1.11 -10.34
CA ARG A 225 -27.55 0.18 -9.53
C ARG A 225 -29.01 0.62 -9.42
N SER A 226 -29.26 1.94 -9.36
CA SER A 226 -30.59 2.52 -9.25
C SER A 226 -31.55 2.06 -10.34
N ASP A 227 -31.04 1.80 -11.54
CA ASP A 227 -31.84 1.44 -12.72
C ASP A 227 -32.38 0.01 -12.61
N TYR A 228 -31.82 -0.79 -11.70
CA TYR A 228 -32.13 -2.21 -11.51
C TYR A 228 -32.62 -2.52 -10.09
N MET A 229 -33.16 -1.51 -9.39
CA MET A 229 -33.79 -1.67 -8.07
C MET A 229 -35.32 -1.53 -8.16
N GLY A 230 -36.05 -2.44 -7.50
CA GLY A 230 -37.52 -2.40 -7.40
C GLY A 230 -38.20 -3.71 -7.78
N VAL A 231 -39.52 -3.77 -7.57
CA VAL A 231 -40.34 -5.00 -7.76
C VAL A 231 -40.39 -5.43 -9.24
N ASN A 232 -40.34 -4.46 -10.17
CA ASN A 232 -40.41 -4.68 -11.62
C ASN A 232 -39.08 -4.32 -12.33
N ALA A 233 -37.97 -4.28 -11.59
CA ALA A 233 -36.67 -3.97 -12.18
C ALA A 233 -36.22 -5.08 -13.14
N SER A 234 -35.65 -4.66 -14.28
CA SER A 234 -34.99 -5.59 -15.20
C SER A 234 -33.72 -6.18 -14.55
N ILE A 235 -33.23 -7.29 -15.11
CA ILE A 235 -31.95 -7.86 -14.67
C ILE A 235 -30.83 -7.01 -15.30
N PRO A 236 -29.83 -6.57 -14.53
CA PRO A 236 -28.73 -5.78 -15.07
C PRO A 236 -27.94 -6.57 -16.13
N PRO A 237 -27.47 -5.94 -17.22
CA PRO A 237 -26.52 -6.59 -18.12
C PRO A 237 -25.16 -6.76 -17.43
N PRO A 238 -24.48 -7.90 -17.57
CA PRO A 238 -23.09 -8.02 -17.14
C PRO A 238 -22.19 -7.20 -18.05
N LEU A 239 -21.46 -6.25 -17.48
CA LEU A 239 -20.50 -5.43 -18.21
C LEU A 239 -19.18 -5.40 -17.45
N PHE A 240 -18.14 -5.95 -18.06
CA PHE A 240 -16.79 -5.86 -17.51
C PHE A 240 -16.23 -4.45 -17.68
N HIS A 241 -15.58 -3.95 -16.65
CA HIS A 241 -15.00 -2.63 -16.59
C HIS A 241 -13.75 -2.65 -15.72
N TYR A 242 -12.90 -1.65 -15.85
CA TYR A 242 -11.72 -1.50 -15.00
C TYR A 242 -12.00 -0.93 -13.59
N CYS A 243 -13.23 -0.53 -13.29
CA CYS A 243 -13.63 -0.03 -11.97
C CYS A 243 -15.13 -0.12 -11.76
N GLY A 244 -15.55 -0.06 -10.51
CA GLY A 244 -16.94 0.12 -10.09
C GLY A 244 -17.01 1.00 -8.85
N ASP A 245 -18.22 1.28 -8.39
CA ASP A 245 -18.45 1.90 -7.09
C ASP A 245 -19.69 1.31 -6.41
N ASP A 246 -19.98 1.77 -5.19
CA ASP A 246 -21.13 1.26 -4.42
C ASP A 246 -22.50 1.57 -5.07
N SER A 247 -22.52 2.47 -6.05
CA SER A 247 -23.69 2.85 -6.84
C SER A 247 -23.76 2.19 -8.23
N SER A 248 -22.76 1.38 -8.60
CA SER A 248 -22.74 0.65 -9.87
C SER A 248 -22.78 -0.88 -9.71
N LEU A 249 -22.93 -1.57 -10.85
CA LEU A 249 -22.96 -3.03 -10.97
C LEU A 249 -21.97 -3.56 -12.01
N ASP A 250 -21.04 -2.70 -12.48
CA ASP A 250 -19.97 -3.08 -13.38
C ASP A 250 -19.05 -4.14 -12.75
N LEU A 251 -18.62 -5.12 -13.56
CA LEU A 251 -17.76 -6.23 -13.16
C LEU A 251 -16.29 -5.81 -13.27
N VAL A 252 -15.63 -5.61 -12.13
CA VAL A 252 -14.24 -5.13 -12.11
C VAL A 252 -13.25 -6.17 -12.62
N PHE A 253 -12.37 -5.73 -13.52
CA PHE A 253 -11.36 -6.54 -14.18
C PHE A 253 -10.01 -5.80 -14.21
N PRO A 254 -8.86 -6.50 -14.13
CA PRO A 254 -7.55 -5.85 -14.18
C PRO A 254 -7.38 -4.95 -15.40
N ASP A 255 -6.88 -3.74 -15.17
CA ASP A 255 -6.68 -2.75 -16.22
C ASP A 255 -5.61 -3.14 -17.26
N TRP A 256 -5.66 -2.53 -18.45
CA TRP A 256 -4.75 -2.81 -19.56
C TRP A 256 -3.27 -2.56 -19.21
N SER A 257 -2.99 -1.66 -18.26
CA SER A 257 -1.63 -1.24 -17.93
C SER A 257 -0.81 -2.31 -17.19
N PHE A 258 -1.43 -3.42 -16.77
CA PHE A 258 -0.66 -4.60 -16.34
C PHE A 258 0.23 -5.16 -17.45
N TRP A 259 -0.18 -5.04 -18.72
CA TRP A 259 0.58 -5.46 -19.89
C TRP A 259 1.28 -4.31 -20.61
N GLY A 260 0.91 -3.06 -20.31
CA GLY A 260 1.62 -1.88 -20.77
C GLY A 260 0.67 -0.72 -21.07
N TRP A 261 1.21 0.50 -21.06
CA TRP A 261 0.50 1.69 -21.53
C TRP A 261 1.48 2.55 -22.37
N PRO A 262 1.61 2.22 -23.66
CA PRO A 262 2.58 2.79 -24.61
C PRO A 262 2.57 4.31 -24.71
N GLU A 263 1.39 4.91 -24.77
CA GLU A 263 1.19 6.33 -25.06
C GLU A 263 1.82 7.24 -24.00
N ILE A 264 1.98 6.73 -22.78
CA ILE A 264 2.64 7.42 -21.68
C ILE A 264 3.87 6.68 -21.15
N ASN A 265 4.40 5.74 -21.95
CA ASN A 265 5.62 4.99 -21.68
C ASN A 265 5.62 4.28 -20.30
N ILE A 266 4.46 3.77 -19.87
CA ILE A 266 4.38 2.90 -18.69
C ILE A 266 4.59 1.46 -19.16
N MET A 267 5.70 0.89 -18.70
CA MET A 267 6.09 -0.49 -18.99
C MET A 267 5.10 -1.51 -18.43
N PRO A 268 5.11 -2.75 -18.97
CA PRO A 268 4.38 -3.86 -18.37
C PRO A 268 4.74 -4.05 -16.90
N TRP A 269 3.82 -4.67 -16.15
CA TRP A 269 3.92 -4.66 -14.71
C TRP A 269 5.16 -5.37 -14.17
N VAL A 270 5.61 -6.49 -14.76
CA VAL A 270 6.81 -7.21 -14.28
C VAL A 270 8.08 -6.35 -14.31
N PRO A 271 8.51 -5.79 -15.47
CA PRO A 271 9.68 -4.92 -15.51
C PRO A 271 9.48 -3.66 -14.66
N LEU A 272 8.32 -2.99 -14.74
CA LEU A 272 8.06 -1.78 -13.96
C LEU A 272 8.13 -2.02 -12.45
N LYS A 273 7.57 -3.13 -11.98
CA LYS A 273 7.60 -3.52 -10.57
C LYS A 273 9.04 -3.70 -10.08
N ASN A 274 9.91 -4.30 -10.91
CA ASN A 274 11.32 -4.46 -10.60
C ASN A 274 12.05 -3.10 -10.57
N GLU A 275 11.74 -2.20 -11.49
CA GLU A 275 12.27 -0.83 -11.47
C GLU A 275 11.81 -0.06 -10.23
N LEU A 276 10.54 -0.15 -9.85
CA LEU A 276 10.01 0.44 -8.62
C LEU A 276 10.77 -0.11 -7.40
N LYS A 277 10.97 -1.43 -7.29
CA LYS A 277 11.79 -2.05 -6.21
C LYS A 277 13.23 -1.52 -6.19
N LYS A 278 13.82 -1.20 -7.34
CA LYS A 278 15.15 -0.57 -7.42
C LYS A 278 15.08 0.91 -7.00
N GLY A 279 14.08 1.64 -7.48
CA GLY A 279 13.80 3.04 -7.18
C GLY A 279 13.64 3.29 -5.68
N THR A 280 12.88 2.43 -4.99
CA THR A 280 12.69 2.54 -3.53
C THR A 280 13.99 2.38 -2.73
N LYS A 281 14.96 1.63 -3.26
CA LYS A 281 16.28 1.40 -2.64
C LYS A 281 17.29 2.50 -2.90
N LYS A 282 17.06 3.41 -3.87
CA LYS A 282 17.97 4.52 -4.18
C LYS A 282 18.22 5.44 -2.98
N THR A 283 17.17 5.71 -2.20
CA THR A 283 17.24 6.55 -1.01
C THR A 283 16.62 5.84 0.19
N LYS A 284 17.40 5.61 1.24
CA LYS A 284 16.91 5.06 2.52
C LYS A 284 15.70 5.87 2.97
N TRP A 285 14.62 5.21 3.40
CA TRP A 285 13.34 5.86 3.72
C TRP A 285 13.48 7.10 4.63
N ARG A 286 14.30 7.02 5.68
CA ARG A 286 14.54 8.14 6.61
C ARG A 286 15.21 9.35 5.97
N LYS A 287 15.95 9.18 4.87
CA LYS A 287 16.62 10.24 4.10
C LYS A 287 15.73 10.80 2.97
N ARG A 288 14.56 10.22 2.72
CA ARG A 288 13.60 10.75 1.74
C ARG A 288 13.06 12.10 2.18
N GLN A 289 12.63 12.91 1.21
CA GLN A 289 12.03 14.22 1.46
C GLN A 289 10.78 14.07 2.34
N HIS A 290 10.65 14.93 3.35
CA HIS A 290 9.68 14.79 4.44
C HIS A 290 8.31 15.42 4.13
N TYR A 291 8.03 15.69 2.85
CA TYR A 291 6.79 16.28 2.37
C TYR A 291 5.91 15.25 1.66
N ALA A 292 4.62 15.55 1.57
CA ALA A 292 3.71 14.85 0.67
C ALA A 292 3.98 15.23 -0.78
N TYR A 293 3.98 14.24 -1.67
CA TYR A 293 4.30 14.44 -3.07
C TYR A 293 3.24 13.86 -4.00
N TRP A 294 2.86 14.66 -4.99
CA TRP A 294 2.00 14.26 -6.10
C TRP A 294 2.46 14.92 -7.38
N LYS A 295 2.43 14.16 -8.48
CA LYS A 295 2.67 14.67 -9.83
C LYS A 295 1.66 14.02 -10.76
N GLY A 296 0.91 14.82 -11.51
CA GLY A 296 -0.12 14.30 -12.40
C GLY A 296 -0.90 15.39 -13.12
N ASN A 297 -1.95 14.97 -13.82
CA ASN A 297 -2.88 15.88 -14.48
C ASN A 297 -3.95 16.35 -13.49
N ALA A 298 -3.99 17.63 -13.16
CA ALA A 298 -4.92 18.18 -12.17
C ALA A 298 -6.27 18.62 -12.76
N TRP A 299 -6.32 18.95 -14.05
CA TRP A 299 -7.54 19.45 -14.70
C TRP A 299 -8.54 18.35 -15.10
N VAL A 300 -8.15 17.07 -15.01
CA VAL A 300 -9.01 15.94 -15.40
C VAL A 300 -10.17 15.68 -14.42
N SER A 301 -10.12 16.27 -13.22
CA SER A 301 -11.24 16.27 -12.28
C SER A 301 -11.18 17.49 -11.36
N GLY A 302 -12.36 17.98 -10.97
CA GLY A 302 -12.46 19.09 -10.01
C GLY A 302 -11.77 18.77 -8.69
N ASN A 303 -11.77 17.49 -8.28
CA ASN A 303 -11.13 17.07 -7.03
C ASN A 303 -9.60 17.24 -7.05
N ARG A 304 -8.95 16.95 -8.18
CA ARG A 304 -7.51 17.19 -8.34
C ARG A 304 -7.19 18.67 -8.47
N GLY A 305 -8.01 19.43 -9.21
CA GLY A 305 -7.88 20.88 -9.31
C GLY A 305 -7.97 21.56 -7.94
N ASP A 306 -8.90 21.11 -7.10
CA ASP A 306 -9.03 21.58 -5.72
C ASP A 306 -7.83 21.21 -4.85
N MET A 307 -7.30 19.98 -4.96
CA MET A 307 -6.09 19.55 -4.24
C MET A 307 -4.88 20.43 -4.55
N MET A 308 -4.75 20.98 -5.76
CA MET A 308 -3.63 21.85 -6.11
C MET A 308 -3.53 23.10 -5.23
N LYS A 309 -4.64 23.54 -4.59
CA LYS A 309 -4.64 24.64 -3.60
C LYS A 309 -3.83 24.31 -2.34
N CYS A 310 -3.56 23.04 -2.08
CA CYS A 310 -2.74 22.61 -0.95
C CYS A 310 -1.23 22.77 -1.22
N ASN A 311 -0.83 23.15 -2.43
CA ASN A 311 0.59 23.34 -2.74
C ASN A 311 1.19 24.51 -1.93
N VAL A 312 2.50 24.49 -1.74
CA VAL A 312 3.21 25.55 -1.03
C VAL A 312 3.04 26.91 -1.73
N THR A 313 2.79 27.94 -0.93
CA THR A 313 2.73 29.34 -1.35
C THR A 313 3.60 30.19 -0.42
N THR A 314 3.78 31.47 -0.72
CA THR A 314 4.49 32.39 0.18
C THR A 314 3.79 32.60 1.52
N LYS A 315 2.48 32.35 1.60
CA LYS A 315 1.66 32.56 2.81
C LYS A 315 1.43 31.28 3.60
N ASN A 316 1.24 30.14 2.91
CA ASN A 316 0.83 28.88 3.50
C ASN A 316 1.66 27.69 2.96
N ASP A 317 2.08 26.78 3.85
CA ASP A 317 2.66 25.48 3.49
C ASP A 317 1.91 24.33 4.20
N TRP A 318 1.17 23.54 3.42
CA TRP A 318 0.46 22.35 3.91
C TRP A 318 1.34 21.10 3.96
N ASN A 319 2.66 21.25 3.86
CA ASN A 319 3.64 20.19 3.71
C ASN A 319 3.42 19.31 2.46
N ALA A 320 2.83 19.88 1.41
CA ALA A 320 2.58 19.23 0.13
C ALA A 320 3.40 19.86 -0.99
N ARG A 321 3.90 19.02 -1.89
CA ARG A 321 4.65 19.38 -3.10
C ARG A 321 3.92 18.76 -4.29
N LEU A 322 3.07 19.58 -4.92
CA LEU A 322 2.13 19.15 -5.95
C LEU A 322 2.56 19.70 -7.31
N TYR A 323 2.63 18.84 -8.32
CA TYR A 323 3.16 19.20 -9.63
C TYR A 323 2.19 18.81 -10.75
N GLN A 324 1.77 19.81 -11.52
CA GLN A 324 1.02 19.59 -12.75
C GLN A 324 1.96 19.02 -13.82
N VAL A 325 1.55 17.93 -14.47
CA VAL A 325 2.22 17.43 -15.67
C VAL A 325 1.78 18.26 -16.87
N ASN A 326 2.72 18.80 -17.63
CA ASN A 326 2.43 19.38 -18.94
C ASN A 326 2.44 18.26 -19.99
N TRP A 327 1.25 17.79 -20.36
CA TRP A 327 1.11 16.64 -21.26
C TRP A 327 1.63 16.92 -22.66
N ASP A 328 1.41 18.12 -23.20
CA ASP A 328 1.90 18.50 -24.53
C ASP A 328 3.43 18.51 -24.61
N HIS A 329 4.09 18.89 -23.51
CA HIS A 329 5.53 18.87 -23.41
C HIS A 329 6.08 17.46 -23.15
N GLU A 330 5.45 16.69 -22.26
CA GLU A 330 5.90 15.32 -21.96
C GLU A 330 5.68 14.37 -23.14
N SER A 331 4.59 14.51 -23.90
CA SER A 331 4.30 13.69 -25.08
C SER A 331 5.40 13.85 -26.14
N LYS A 332 5.84 15.08 -26.41
CA LYS A 332 6.97 15.37 -27.30
C LYS A 332 8.30 14.75 -26.84
N LYS A 333 8.44 14.47 -25.54
CA LYS A 333 9.61 13.82 -24.93
C LYS A 333 9.40 12.33 -24.66
N GLY A 334 8.27 11.76 -25.07
CA GLY A 334 7.91 10.36 -24.82
C GLY A 334 7.81 10.01 -23.34
N PHE A 335 7.40 10.97 -22.50
CA PHE A 335 7.20 10.81 -21.06
C PHE A 335 8.44 10.35 -20.26
N LYS A 336 9.64 10.45 -20.84
CA LYS A 336 10.90 10.03 -20.21
C LYS A 336 11.19 10.74 -18.88
N GLN A 337 10.66 11.95 -18.67
CA GLN A 337 10.86 12.76 -17.46
C GLN A 337 9.79 12.51 -16.37
N THR A 338 8.90 11.54 -16.60
CA THR A 338 7.84 11.13 -15.65
C THR A 338 7.95 9.66 -15.26
N ASN A 339 9.13 9.05 -15.41
CA ASN A 339 9.39 7.68 -14.96
C ASN A 339 8.93 7.48 -13.50
N LEU A 340 8.13 6.43 -13.25
CA LEU A 340 7.50 6.19 -11.96
C LEU A 340 8.50 5.74 -10.88
N ALA A 341 9.52 4.96 -11.26
CA ALA A 341 10.55 4.47 -10.33
C ALA A 341 11.43 5.60 -9.77
N ASP A 342 11.57 6.70 -10.51
CA ASP A 342 12.30 7.89 -10.06
C ASP A 342 11.51 8.79 -9.12
N GLN A 343 10.20 8.52 -8.93
CA GLN A 343 9.33 9.34 -8.08
C GLN A 343 9.22 8.84 -6.64
N CYS A 344 9.85 7.71 -6.28
CA CYS A 344 9.84 7.17 -4.92
C CYS A 344 10.83 7.90 -3.97
N THR A 345 10.87 9.23 -4.02
CA THR A 345 11.87 10.09 -3.35
C THR A 345 11.36 10.75 -2.07
N HIS A 346 10.07 10.67 -1.80
CA HIS A 346 9.39 11.30 -0.66
C HIS A 346 8.90 10.27 0.34
N ARG A 347 8.80 10.64 1.62
CA ARG A 347 8.24 9.78 2.67
C ARG A 347 6.74 9.52 2.47
N TYR A 348 6.04 10.49 1.87
CA TYR A 348 4.59 10.44 1.67
C TYR A 348 4.23 10.66 0.20
N LYS A 349 3.33 9.83 -0.31
CA LYS A 349 2.84 9.88 -1.69
C LYS A 349 1.33 10.02 -1.67
N ILE A 350 0.77 10.99 -2.39
CA ILE A 350 -0.69 11.16 -2.42
C ILE A 350 -1.28 10.33 -3.56
N TYR A 351 -2.37 9.62 -3.27
CA TYR A 351 -3.28 9.08 -4.27
C TYR A 351 -4.59 9.87 -4.25
N ILE A 352 -5.07 10.23 -5.45
CA ILE A 352 -6.34 10.91 -5.65
C ILE A 352 -6.90 10.52 -7.04
N GLU A 353 -8.20 10.29 -7.08
CA GLU A 353 -8.94 9.88 -8.28
C GLU A 353 -8.84 10.92 -9.39
N GLY A 354 -8.93 10.44 -10.64
CA GLY A 354 -8.99 11.26 -11.84
C GLY A 354 -10.44 11.52 -12.21
N ARG A 355 -10.79 11.23 -13.47
CA ARG A 355 -12.19 11.15 -13.92
C ARG A 355 -12.98 10.07 -13.15
N ALA A 356 -12.31 8.95 -12.87
CA ALA A 356 -12.78 7.88 -12.00
C ALA A 356 -11.60 7.31 -11.18
N TRP A 357 -11.52 5.98 -11.01
CA TRP A 357 -10.31 5.33 -10.48
C TRP A 357 -9.07 5.78 -11.27
N SER A 358 -7.92 5.86 -10.61
CA SER A 358 -6.68 6.20 -11.30
C SER A 358 -5.72 5.01 -11.27
N VAL A 359 -5.28 4.61 -12.46
CA VAL A 359 -4.25 3.58 -12.71
C VAL A 359 -2.98 3.78 -11.86
N SER A 360 -2.72 5.03 -11.41
CA SER A 360 -1.59 5.39 -10.56
C SER A 360 -1.58 4.77 -9.16
N GLU A 361 -2.71 4.26 -8.65
CA GLU A 361 -2.85 3.75 -7.28
C GLU A 361 -1.80 2.68 -6.95
N LYS A 362 -1.71 1.64 -7.80
CA LYS A 362 -0.75 0.54 -7.61
C LYS A 362 0.70 1.02 -7.65
N TYR A 363 1.04 1.99 -8.51
CA TYR A 363 2.39 2.54 -8.60
C TYR A 363 2.77 3.39 -7.38
N ILE A 364 1.81 4.17 -6.88
CA ILE A 364 1.98 4.98 -5.68
C ILE A 364 2.21 4.11 -4.44
N LEU A 365 1.34 3.11 -4.24
CA LEU A 365 1.45 2.17 -3.13
C LEU A 365 2.77 1.37 -3.20
N ALA A 366 3.26 1.04 -4.40
CA ALA A 366 4.51 0.31 -4.59
C ALA A 366 5.78 1.06 -4.14
N CYS A 367 5.75 2.39 -3.93
CA CYS A 367 6.95 3.20 -3.65
C CYS A 367 7.56 3.05 -2.24
N ASP A 368 7.03 2.20 -1.35
CA ASP A 368 7.47 2.11 0.06
C ASP A 368 7.39 3.47 0.79
N SER A 369 6.55 4.36 0.28
CA SER A 369 6.17 5.63 0.91
C SER A 369 4.83 5.42 1.60
N MET A 370 4.59 6.11 2.72
CA MET A 370 3.26 6.08 3.32
C MET A 370 2.30 6.78 2.35
N THR A 371 1.40 5.99 1.76
CA THR A 371 0.43 6.51 0.80
C THR A 371 -0.64 7.29 1.54
N LEU A 372 -0.84 8.55 1.19
CA LEU A 372 -1.93 9.41 1.65
C LEU A 372 -3.07 9.24 0.65
N LEU A 373 -4.05 8.42 1.00
CA LEU A 373 -5.12 8.00 0.09
C LEU A 373 -6.35 8.88 0.34
N VAL A 374 -6.60 9.82 -0.57
CA VAL A 374 -7.81 10.65 -0.56
C VAL A 374 -9.02 9.75 -0.76
N LYS A 375 -9.98 9.78 0.18
CA LYS A 375 -11.13 8.86 0.23
C LYS A 375 -11.70 8.62 -1.18
N PRO A 376 -11.54 7.40 -1.73
CA PRO A 376 -11.92 7.10 -3.11
C PRO A 376 -13.42 6.85 -3.18
N GLN A 377 -14.04 7.20 -4.30
CA GLN A 377 -15.38 6.76 -4.66
C GLN A 377 -15.35 5.40 -5.34
N TYR A 378 -14.37 5.19 -6.23
CA TYR A 378 -14.26 4.03 -7.09
C TYR A 378 -13.34 2.98 -6.48
N TYR A 379 -13.62 1.72 -6.81
CA TYR A 379 -12.74 0.60 -6.53
C TYR A 379 -12.31 -0.13 -7.81
N ASP A 380 -11.11 -0.69 -7.75
CA ASP A 380 -10.60 -1.68 -8.70
C ASP A 380 -10.58 -3.06 -8.01
N PHE A 381 -10.20 -4.12 -8.71
CA PHE A 381 -10.36 -5.51 -8.30
C PHE A 381 -9.70 -5.88 -6.96
N PHE A 382 -8.69 -5.13 -6.51
CA PHE A 382 -7.99 -5.37 -5.23
C PHE A 382 -8.28 -4.32 -4.16
N THR A 383 -8.74 -3.12 -4.52
CA THR A 383 -8.64 -1.94 -3.65
C THR A 383 -9.61 -1.99 -2.47
N ARG A 384 -10.72 -2.74 -2.58
CA ARG A 384 -11.65 -3.02 -1.48
C ARG A 384 -10.99 -3.71 -0.28
N SER A 385 -9.86 -4.39 -0.50
CA SER A 385 -9.10 -5.05 0.57
C SER A 385 -7.95 -4.22 1.12
N LEU A 386 -7.79 -2.96 0.70
CA LEU A 386 -6.85 -2.04 1.32
C LEU A 386 -7.40 -1.54 2.66
N GLU A 387 -6.65 -1.78 3.74
CA GLU A 387 -7.05 -1.35 5.08
C GLU A 387 -6.40 -0.01 5.47
N PRO A 388 -7.19 0.99 5.92
CA PRO A 388 -6.65 2.25 6.43
C PRO A 388 -5.80 2.00 7.68
N LEU A 389 -4.72 2.78 7.84
CA LEU A 389 -3.67 2.67 8.85
C LEU A 389 -2.86 1.36 8.83
N VAL A 390 -3.17 0.42 7.93
CA VAL A 390 -2.33 -0.74 7.64
C VAL A 390 -1.59 -0.53 6.33
N HIS A 391 -2.31 -0.34 5.22
CA HIS A 391 -1.73 -0.19 3.89
C HIS A 391 -1.53 1.28 3.47
N TYR A 392 -2.30 2.20 4.03
CA TYR A 392 -2.28 3.62 3.68
C TYR A 392 -2.78 4.50 4.84
N TRP A 393 -2.54 5.80 4.75
CA TRP A 393 -3.13 6.82 5.61
C TRP A 393 -4.35 7.46 4.93
N PRO A 394 -5.56 7.39 5.52
CA PRO A 394 -6.76 7.96 4.90
C PRO A 394 -6.74 9.50 4.94
N ILE A 395 -7.12 10.14 3.85
CA ILE A 395 -7.27 11.60 3.76
C ILE A 395 -8.72 11.96 3.54
N ASN A 396 -9.24 12.88 4.37
CA ASN A 396 -10.60 13.39 4.22
C ASN A 396 -10.69 14.25 2.95
N ASN A 397 -11.58 13.88 2.03
CA ASN A 397 -11.71 14.56 0.75
C ASN A 397 -12.17 16.02 0.87
N ASN A 398 -13.04 16.34 1.84
CA ASN A 398 -13.60 17.67 2.04
C ASN A 398 -12.61 18.62 2.75
N LYS A 399 -11.67 18.08 3.53
CA LYS A 399 -10.65 18.83 4.29
C LYS A 399 -9.22 18.45 3.87
N LYS A 400 -9.03 18.18 2.58
CA LYS A 400 -7.81 17.54 2.03
C LYS A 400 -6.51 18.26 2.42
N CYS A 401 -6.42 19.58 2.39
CA CYS A 401 -5.17 20.29 2.71
C CYS A 401 -4.75 20.13 4.19
N SER A 402 -5.68 20.33 5.13
CA SER A 402 -5.40 20.17 6.56
C SER A 402 -5.19 18.70 6.93
N SER A 403 -5.94 17.78 6.32
CA SER A 403 -5.77 16.33 6.50
C SER A 403 -4.41 15.84 6.00
N ILE A 404 -3.95 16.32 4.83
CA ILE A 404 -2.59 16.05 4.32
C ILE A 404 -1.53 16.60 5.27
N GLN A 405 -1.67 17.85 5.69
CA GLN A 405 -0.71 18.49 6.59
C GLN A 405 -0.62 17.73 7.93
N PHE A 406 -1.75 17.34 8.50
CA PHE A 406 -1.82 16.53 9.71
C PHE A 406 -1.10 15.19 9.53
N ALA A 407 -1.40 14.45 8.47
CA ALA A 407 -0.77 13.17 8.17
C ALA A 407 0.76 13.28 8.05
N VAL A 408 1.24 14.33 7.37
CA VAL A 408 2.69 14.58 7.20
C VAL A 408 3.35 14.95 8.52
N ASN A 409 2.74 15.84 9.31
CA ASN A 409 3.23 16.21 10.64
C ASN A 409 3.32 14.98 11.55
N TRP A 410 2.23 14.21 11.62
CA TRP A 410 2.18 12.97 12.39
C TRP A 410 3.24 11.99 11.93
N GLY A 411 3.40 11.78 10.62
CA GLY A 411 4.36 10.82 10.08
C GLY A 411 5.81 11.22 10.35
N ASN A 412 6.11 12.52 10.36
CA ASN A 412 7.46 13.04 10.61
C ASN A 412 7.85 12.92 12.08
N LEU A 413 6.87 13.00 12.99
CA LEU A 413 7.04 12.70 14.42
C LEU A 413 7.10 11.18 14.66
N HIS A 414 6.34 10.38 13.90
CA HIS A 414 6.21 8.93 14.08
C HIS A 414 6.83 8.13 12.93
N GLN A 415 8.07 8.47 12.57
CA GLN A 415 8.75 7.94 11.38
C GLN A 415 8.74 6.40 11.28
N LYS A 416 8.99 5.69 12.38
CA LYS A 416 8.95 4.21 12.40
C LYS A 416 7.56 3.67 12.03
N LYS A 417 6.48 4.30 12.53
CA LYS A 417 5.11 3.89 12.24
C LYS A 417 4.72 4.23 10.80
N ALA A 418 5.03 5.45 10.33
CA ALA A 418 4.78 5.86 8.95
C ALA A 418 5.49 4.94 7.95
N GLN A 419 6.75 4.58 8.21
CA GLN A 419 7.49 3.64 7.37
C GLN A 419 6.82 2.25 7.34
N ARG A 420 6.30 1.75 8.47
CA ARG A 420 5.60 0.45 8.51
C ARG A 420 4.34 0.47 7.65
N ILE A 421 3.55 1.54 7.69
CA ILE A 421 2.35 1.69 6.86
C ILE A 421 2.73 1.68 5.37
N GLY A 422 3.72 2.50 4.99
CA GLY A 422 4.21 2.53 3.60
C GLY A 422 4.75 1.18 3.11
N ARG A 423 5.47 0.47 3.97
CA ARG A 423 5.99 -0.88 3.68
C ARG A 423 4.88 -1.91 3.53
N ALA A 424 3.88 -1.88 4.40
CA ALA A 424 2.75 -2.81 4.33
C ALA A 424 1.94 -2.58 3.04
N GLY A 425 1.66 -1.33 2.67
CA GLY A 425 1.02 -1.00 1.38
C GLY A 425 1.85 -1.45 0.17
N SER A 426 3.17 -1.19 0.20
CA SER A 426 4.07 -1.64 -0.86
C SER A 426 4.11 -3.16 -0.96
N ASN A 427 4.22 -3.87 0.16
CA ASN A 427 4.22 -5.33 0.19
C ASN A 427 2.90 -5.92 -0.36
N PHE A 428 1.75 -5.33 0.00
CA PHE A 428 0.46 -5.73 -0.54
C PHE A 428 0.46 -5.68 -2.08
N ILE A 429 0.98 -4.61 -2.68
CA ILE A 429 1.05 -4.49 -4.15
C ILE A 429 2.12 -5.42 -4.74
N GLN A 430 3.30 -5.45 -4.15
CA GLN A 430 4.47 -6.15 -4.70
C GLN A 430 4.27 -7.68 -4.72
N GLU A 431 3.61 -8.19 -3.68
CA GLU A 431 3.38 -9.61 -3.46
C GLU A 431 1.95 -10.02 -3.84
N GLY A 432 0.95 -9.25 -3.41
CA GLY A 432 -0.46 -9.50 -3.71
C GLY A 432 -0.81 -9.32 -5.17
N LEU A 433 -0.19 -8.36 -5.88
CA LEU A 433 -0.41 -8.13 -7.31
C LEU A 433 0.73 -8.67 -8.19
N LYS A 434 1.40 -9.76 -7.83
CA LYS A 434 2.28 -10.45 -8.79
C LYS A 434 1.47 -10.82 -10.05
N MET A 435 2.09 -10.84 -11.23
CA MET A 435 1.37 -11.17 -12.48
C MET A 435 0.67 -12.54 -12.42
N LYS A 436 1.21 -13.52 -11.69
CA LYS A 436 0.50 -14.78 -11.43
C LYS A 436 -0.86 -14.53 -10.77
N ASN A 437 -0.93 -13.70 -9.73
CA ASN A 437 -2.19 -13.38 -9.06
C ASN A 437 -3.12 -12.53 -9.93
N VAL A 438 -2.59 -11.69 -10.82
CA VAL A 438 -3.42 -10.96 -11.81
C VAL A 438 -4.10 -11.96 -12.75
N TYR A 439 -3.34 -12.90 -13.33
CA TYR A 439 -3.89 -13.95 -14.18
C TYR A 439 -4.82 -14.90 -13.42
N ASP A 440 -4.49 -15.29 -12.18
CA ASP A 440 -5.36 -16.13 -11.36
C ASP A 440 -6.68 -15.41 -11.04
N TYR A 441 -6.66 -14.09 -10.81
CA TYR A 441 -7.88 -13.31 -10.62
C TYR A 441 -8.72 -13.32 -11.89
N MET A 442 -8.13 -13.03 -13.05
CA MET A 442 -8.82 -13.10 -14.34
C MET A 442 -9.41 -14.50 -14.60
N TYR A 443 -8.62 -15.56 -14.31
CA TYR A 443 -9.05 -16.95 -14.41
C TYR A 443 -10.32 -17.19 -13.60
N HIS A 444 -10.31 -16.83 -12.32
CA HIS A 444 -11.44 -17.06 -11.42
C HIS A 444 -12.65 -16.20 -11.79
N THR A 445 -12.46 -14.93 -12.13
CA THR A 445 -13.57 -14.06 -12.55
C THR A 445 -14.28 -14.62 -13.77
N LEU A 446 -13.53 -15.04 -14.81
CA LEU A 446 -14.10 -15.60 -16.03
C LEU A 446 -14.74 -16.98 -15.80
N ASN A 447 -14.13 -17.84 -14.97
CA ASN A 447 -14.68 -19.16 -14.65
C ASN A 447 -15.97 -19.06 -13.82
N GLU A 448 -16.00 -18.21 -12.79
CA GLU A 448 -17.21 -17.98 -11.99
C GLU A 448 -18.32 -17.31 -12.82
N TYR A 449 -17.95 -16.40 -13.73
CA TYR A 449 -18.88 -15.80 -14.69
C TYR A 449 -19.50 -16.87 -15.62
N ALA A 450 -18.68 -17.74 -16.21
CA ALA A 450 -19.13 -18.78 -17.14
C ALA A 450 -20.13 -19.76 -16.48
N LYS A 451 -19.97 -20.06 -15.18
CA LYS A 451 -20.92 -20.89 -14.42
C LYS A 451 -22.34 -20.31 -14.37
N LEU A 452 -22.48 -19.00 -14.55
CA LEU A 452 -23.77 -18.31 -14.54
C LEU A 452 -24.46 -18.36 -15.91
N MET A 453 -23.72 -18.63 -16.98
CA MET A 453 -24.27 -18.67 -18.34
C MET A 453 -25.30 -19.79 -18.51
N LYS A 454 -26.40 -19.45 -19.21
CA LYS A 454 -27.53 -20.35 -19.49
C LYS A 454 -27.66 -20.69 -20.97
N TYR A 455 -26.66 -20.35 -21.77
CA TYR A 455 -26.60 -20.62 -23.19
C TYR A 455 -25.17 -20.99 -23.58
N LYS A 456 -25.02 -21.74 -24.67
CA LYS A 456 -23.71 -21.99 -25.26
C LYS A 456 -23.31 -20.78 -26.11
N PRO A 457 -22.12 -20.17 -25.89
CA PRO A 457 -21.58 -19.13 -26.76
C PRO A 457 -21.52 -19.57 -28.21
N THR A 458 -21.87 -18.66 -29.12
CA THR A 458 -21.75 -18.85 -30.57
C THR A 458 -21.07 -17.62 -31.15
N VAL A 459 -20.00 -17.80 -31.93
CA VAL A 459 -19.25 -16.71 -32.54
C VAL A 459 -20.17 -15.88 -33.46
N PRO A 460 -20.40 -14.59 -33.17
CA PRO A 460 -21.19 -13.72 -34.04
C PRO A 460 -20.55 -13.54 -35.42
N PRO A 461 -21.31 -13.31 -36.51
CA PRO A 461 -20.75 -13.17 -37.86
C PRO A 461 -19.72 -12.03 -38.03
N LYS A 462 -19.80 -10.99 -37.19
CA LYS A 462 -18.90 -9.83 -37.21
C LYS A 462 -17.68 -9.98 -36.30
N ALA A 463 -17.64 -11.03 -35.46
CA ALA A 463 -16.52 -11.26 -34.59
C ALA A 463 -15.32 -11.82 -35.36
N ILE A 464 -14.13 -11.36 -35.02
CA ILE A 464 -12.86 -11.81 -35.61
C ILE A 464 -12.11 -12.69 -34.61
N GLU A 465 -11.42 -13.73 -35.09
CA GLU A 465 -10.48 -14.50 -34.27
C GLU A 465 -9.23 -13.65 -33.98
N VAL A 466 -8.79 -13.63 -32.73
CA VAL A 466 -7.59 -12.90 -32.30
C VAL A 466 -6.65 -13.83 -31.56
N CYS A 467 -5.35 -13.67 -31.82
CA CYS A 467 -4.27 -14.45 -31.22
C CYS A 467 -3.04 -13.56 -31.05
N SER A 468 -2.00 -14.08 -30.39
CA SER A 468 -0.80 -13.28 -30.15
C SER A 468 -0.10 -12.87 -31.45
N GLU A 469 -0.15 -13.73 -32.45
CA GLU A 469 0.44 -13.51 -33.77
C GLU A 469 -0.22 -12.30 -34.43
N THR A 470 -1.55 -12.27 -34.54
CA THR A 470 -2.28 -11.17 -35.19
C THR A 470 -2.08 -9.83 -34.49
N MET A 471 -1.77 -9.83 -33.19
CA MET A 471 -1.53 -8.61 -32.42
C MET A 471 -0.06 -8.16 -32.34
N ALA A 472 0.90 -9.07 -32.46
CA ALA A 472 2.32 -8.78 -32.22
C ALA A 472 3.21 -8.88 -33.46
N CYS A 473 2.87 -9.70 -34.46
CA CYS A 473 3.70 -9.87 -35.66
C CYS A 473 3.63 -8.67 -36.61
N SER A 474 2.45 -8.06 -36.73
CA SER A 474 2.21 -6.83 -37.51
C SER A 474 2.61 -5.56 -36.75
N GLU A 475 2.93 -5.67 -35.46
CA GLU A 475 3.29 -4.53 -34.62
C GLU A 475 4.75 -4.13 -34.88
N LEU A 476 4.92 -2.96 -35.50
CA LEU A 476 6.22 -2.39 -35.82
C LEU A 476 6.54 -1.17 -34.94
N GLU A 477 5.55 -0.61 -34.25
CA GLU A 477 5.74 0.63 -33.48
C GLU A 477 6.30 0.34 -32.09
N GLU A 478 7.34 1.08 -31.72
CA GLU A 478 7.82 1.16 -30.34
C GLU A 478 7.07 2.27 -29.59
N PRO A 479 6.66 2.06 -28.32
CA PRO A 479 6.99 0.92 -27.46
C PRO A 479 5.99 -0.25 -27.49
N ASN A 480 4.95 -0.20 -28.34
CA ASN A 480 3.90 -1.22 -28.42
C ASN A 480 4.47 -2.63 -28.59
N LYS A 481 5.35 -2.81 -29.58
CA LYS A 481 6.00 -4.08 -29.89
C LYS A 481 6.74 -4.63 -28.67
N ARG A 482 7.66 -3.85 -28.11
CA ARG A 482 8.42 -4.24 -26.92
C ARG A 482 7.52 -4.61 -25.74
N PHE A 483 6.49 -3.83 -25.45
CA PHE A 483 5.62 -4.10 -24.30
C PHE A 483 4.83 -5.40 -24.45
N LYS A 484 4.35 -5.72 -25.66
CA LYS A 484 3.76 -7.03 -25.96
C LYS A 484 4.79 -8.14 -25.71
N MET A 485 6.01 -8.01 -26.25
CA MET A 485 7.05 -9.03 -26.09
C MET A 485 7.52 -9.22 -24.63
N GLU A 486 7.67 -8.14 -23.87
CA GLU A 486 8.08 -8.18 -22.46
C GLU A 486 7.00 -8.78 -21.55
N SER A 487 5.73 -8.65 -21.93
CA SER A 487 4.58 -9.17 -21.17
C SER A 487 4.07 -10.52 -21.69
N MET A 488 4.66 -11.05 -22.76
CA MET A 488 4.25 -12.32 -23.37
C MET A 488 4.50 -13.51 -22.44
N VAL A 489 3.48 -14.34 -22.25
CA VAL A 489 3.61 -15.63 -21.57
C VAL A 489 4.41 -16.58 -22.47
N LYS A 490 5.54 -17.05 -21.96
CA LYS A 490 6.50 -17.87 -22.71
C LYS A 490 6.22 -19.36 -22.62
N ASN A 491 5.61 -19.84 -21.55
CA ASN A 491 5.26 -21.24 -21.35
C ASN A 491 3.91 -21.32 -20.62
N PRO A 492 3.14 -22.41 -20.78
CA PRO A 492 2.03 -22.73 -19.89
C PRO A 492 2.49 -22.73 -18.42
N SER A 493 1.57 -22.48 -17.50
CA SER A 493 1.87 -22.58 -16.08
C SER A 493 2.12 -24.04 -15.68
N ASP A 494 3.24 -24.29 -14.99
CA ASP A 494 3.55 -25.58 -14.37
C ASP A 494 2.74 -25.84 -13.09
N SER A 495 1.92 -24.89 -12.67
CA SER A 495 1.08 -24.95 -11.47
C SER A 495 -0.38 -24.65 -11.83
N SER A 496 -1.30 -25.24 -11.07
CA SER A 496 -2.71 -24.87 -11.19
C SER A 496 -2.95 -23.43 -10.68
N PRO A 497 -4.01 -22.75 -11.18
CA PRO A 497 -4.47 -21.50 -10.56
C PRO A 497 -4.65 -21.69 -9.05
N CYS A 498 -4.43 -20.63 -8.26
CA CYS A 498 -4.65 -20.68 -6.82
C CYS A 498 -6.07 -21.14 -6.47
N PHE A 499 -6.27 -21.67 -5.26
CA PHE A 499 -7.59 -22.06 -4.79
C PHE A 499 -8.40 -20.85 -4.31
N LEU A 500 -9.58 -20.62 -4.90
CA LEU A 500 -10.47 -19.53 -4.54
C LEU A 500 -11.23 -19.87 -3.25
N ALA A 501 -11.02 -19.07 -2.21
CA ALA A 501 -11.71 -19.22 -0.94
C ALA A 501 -13.23 -18.95 -1.06
N PRO A 502 -14.07 -19.53 -0.19
CA PRO A 502 -15.52 -19.30 -0.21
C PRO A 502 -15.90 -17.81 -0.13
N PRO A 503 -17.09 -17.41 -0.61
CA PRO A 503 -17.54 -16.02 -0.56
C PRO A 503 -17.54 -15.45 0.86
N PHE A 504 -17.42 -14.13 0.97
CA PHE A 504 -17.75 -13.43 2.21
C PHE A 504 -19.25 -13.60 2.51
N SER A 505 -19.61 -13.76 3.78
CA SER A 505 -21.01 -13.58 4.17
C SER A 505 -21.41 -12.12 4.03
N ARG A 506 -22.72 -11.83 3.96
CA ARG A 506 -23.20 -10.44 3.95
C ARG A 506 -22.72 -9.65 5.18
N ASN A 507 -22.65 -10.32 6.32
CA ASN A 507 -22.17 -9.73 7.57
C ASN A 507 -20.66 -9.43 7.49
N ASP A 508 -19.87 -10.30 6.86
CA ASP A 508 -18.43 -10.05 6.67
C ASP A 508 -18.20 -8.82 5.77
N VAL A 509 -18.92 -8.73 4.65
CA VAL A 509 -18.84 -7.56 3.75
C VAL A 509 -19.19 -6.27 4.49
N HIS A 510 -20.28 -6.29 5.27
CA HIS A 510 -20.69 -5.16 6.08
C HIS A 510 -19.63 -4.79 7.13
N ALA A 511 -19.13 -5.77 7.87
CA ALA A 511 -18.12 -5.58 8.92
C ALA A 511 -16.80 -5.03 8.35
N ILE A 512 -16.38 -5.46 7.17
CA ILE A 512 -15.20 -4.91 6.48
C ILE A 512 -15.42 -3.42 6.18
N LYS A 513 -16.57 -3.06 5.58
CA LYS A 513 -16.90 -1.67 5.25
C LYS A 513 -16.99 -0.79 6.50
N GLU A 514 -17.69 -1.25 7.53
CA GLU A 514 -17.84 -0.55 8.80
C GLU A 514 -16.50 -0.35 9.51
N LYS A 515 -15.65 -1.38 9.55
CA LYS A 515 -14.30 -1.28 10.13
C LYS A 515 -13.49 -0.21 9.43
N GLN A 516 -13.46 -0.22 8.10
CA GLN A 516 -12.72 0.77 7.32
C GLN A 516 -13.24 2.19 7.58
N GLU A 517 -14.56 2.39 7.60
CA GLU A 517 -15.15 3.71 7.84
C GLU A 517 -14.97 4.19 9.28
N SER A 518 -15.04 3.28 10.26
CA SER A 518 -14.76 3.59 11.67
C SER A 518 -13.33 4.08 11.87
N ILE A 519 -12.34 3.44 11.23
CA ILE A 519 -10.95 3.89 11.28
C ILE A 519 -10.79 5.27 10.62
N ARG A 520 -11.45 5.52 9.47
CA ARG A 520 -11.41 6.84 8.83
C ARG A 520 -11.97 7.93 9.75
N LYS A 521 -13.13 7.69 10.36
CA LYS A 521 -13.73 8.61 11.35
C LYS A 521 -12.82 8.84 12.55
N GLN A 522 -12.11 7.82 13.01
CA GLN A 522 -11.14 7.96 14.10
C GLN A 522 -9.99 8.91 13.71
N VAL A 523 -9.46 8.80 12.49
CA VAL A 523 -8.43 9.73 12.00
C VAL A 523 -8.96 11.16 11.90
N GLU A 524 -10.21 11.35 11.46
CA GLU A 524 -10.85 12.67 11.41
C GLU A 524 -11.01 13.30 12.81
N VAL A 525 -11.26 12.50 13.84
CA VAL A 525 -11.26 12.97 15.24
C VAL A 525 -9.86 13.43 15.65
N TRP A 526 -8.82 12.65 15.34
CA TRP A 526 -7.43 13.06 15.64
C TRP A 526 -7.04 14.38 14.94
N GLU A 527 -7.50 14.58 13.71
CA GLU A 527 -7.32 15.83 12.98
C GLU A 527 -8.02 17.01 13.68
N GLY A 528 -9.25 16.79 14.16
CA GLY A 528 -10.04 17.78 14.89
C GLY A 528 -9.41 18.20 16.23
N ASP A 529 -9.00 17.23 17.04
CA ASP A 529 -8.37 17.47 18.34
C ASP A 529 -7.04 18.23 18.19
N SER A 530 -6.25 17.90 17.16
CA SER A 530 -5.02 18.62 16.84
C SER A 530 -5.28 20.06 16.40
N PHE A 531 -6.34 20.30 15.63
CA PHE A 531 -6.72 21.63 15.19
C PHE A 531 -7.16 22.50 16.40
N GLN A 532 -7.99 21.94 17.29
CA GLN A 532 -8.36 22.62 18.53
C GLN A 532 -7.12 22.96 19.38
N ASN A 533 -6.21 22.01 19.60
CA ASN A 533 -4.97 22.25 20.34
C ASN A 533 -4.08 23.32 19.68
N SER A 534 -4.07 23.42 18.34
CA SER A 534 -3.36 24.47 17.60
C SER A 534 -4.02 25.85 17.73
N ILE A 535 -5.35 25.94 17.84
CA ILE A 535 -6.08 27.18 18.11
C ILE A 535 -5.81 27.66 19.54
N PHE A 536 -5.82 26.74 20.51
CA PHE A 536 -5.47 27.04 21.90
C PHE A 536 -4.01 27.49 22.05
N ALA A 537 -3.10 26.99 21.21
CA ALA A 537 -1.70 27.42 21.17
C ALA A 537 -1.45 28.73 20.39
N SER A 538 -2.34 29.15 19.48
CA SER A 538 -2.13 30.29 18.57
C SER A 538 -2.93 31.57 18.91
N GLY A 539 -3.55 31.63 20.10
CA GLY A 539 -3.85 32.93 20.72
C GLY A 539 -5.11 33.66 20.26
N SER A 540 -6.24 32.97 20.17
CA SER A 540 -7.54 33.64 20.31
C SER A 540 -8.18 33.21 21.63
N ARG A 541 -8.08 34.07 22.65
CA ARG A 541 -8.74 33.89 23.95
C ARG A 541 -10.26 33.90 23.72
N PRO A 542 -10.99 32.81 23.99
CA PRO A 542 -12.41 32.92 24.29
C PRO A 542 -12.52 33.60 25.67
N ASN A 543 -13.54 34.43 25.86
CA ASN A 543 -13.81 35.22 27.06
C ASN A 543 -13.30 34.55 28.34
N THR A 544 -12.29 35.16 28.93
CA THR A 544 -11.80 34.80 30.26
C THR A 544 -12.91 35.17 31.24
N TYR A 545 -13.59 34.17 31.82
CA TYR A 545 -14.20 34.37 33.12
C TYR A 545 -13.04 34.62 34.07
N GLN A 546 -12.83 35.87 34.47
CA GLN A 546 -11.85 36.22 35.48
C GLN A 546 -12.24 35.57 36.80
N LEU A 547 -11.51 34.53 37.20
CA LEU A 547 -11.45 34.11 38.59
C LEU A 547 -10.70 35.20 39.36
N ARG A 548 -11.44 36.01 40.13
CA ARG A 548 -10.87 36.93 41.12
C ARG A 548 -10.42 36.10 42.33
N CYS A 549 -9.13 35.82 42.43
CA CYS A 549 -8.51 35.34 43.66
C CYS A 549 -7.86 36.54 44.36
N SER A 550 -8.24 36.81 45.61
CA SER A 550 -7.58 37.84 46.43
C SER A 550 -6.32 37.25 47.07
N ASN A 551 -5.26 38.04 47.11
CA ASN A 551 -4.00 37.67 47.76
C ASN A 551 -4.11 37.95 49.26
N ASP A 552 -4.23 36.90 50.07
CA ASP A 552 -3.73 36.92 51.44
C ASP A 552 -3.05 35.60 51.76
N ASN A 553 -1.94 35.70 52.50
CA ASN A 553 -0.95 34.66 52.67
C ASN A 553 -1.50 33.41 53.39
N THR A 554 -1.14 32.25 52.84
CA THR A 554 -1.12 30.86 53.38
C THR A 554 -2.20 29.84 53.02
N THR A 555 -3.31 30.16 52.36
CA THR A 555 -4.15 29.13 51.68
C THR A 555 -5.02 29.77 50.60
N GLN A 556 -4.88 29.36 49.33
CA GLN A 556 -5.78 29.78 48.25
C GLN A 556 -7.01 28.87 48.19
N THR A 557 -8.19 29.40 48.50
CA THR A 557 -9.48 28.76 48.16
C THR A 557 -10.25 29.62 47.15
N CYS A 558 -10.56 29.05 45.99
CA CYS A 558 -11.47 29.66 45.01
C CYS A 558 -12.93 29.37 45.40
N PRO A 559 -13.88 30.30 45.18
CA PRO A 559 -15.28 30.07 45.54
C PRO A 559 -15.93 29.00 44.65
N VAL A 560 -16.77 28.19 45.28
CA VAL A 560 -17.55 27.10 44.67
C VAL A 560 -18.56 27.70 43.69
N ILE A 561 -18.39 27.43 42.40
CA ILE A 561 -19.45 27.66 41.40
C ILE A 561 -20.28 26.39 41.38
N ASP A 562 -21.51 26.48 41.87
CA ASP A 562 -22.48 25.38 41.89
C ASP A 562 -22.88 25.03 40.44
N PRO A 563 -22.44 23.88 39.87
CA PRO A 563 -22.78 23.54 38.50
C PRO A 563 -24.21 22.99 38.48
N LYS A 564 -25.07 23.59 37.65
CA LYS A 564 -26.39 23.03 37.33
C LYS A 564 -26.23 21.56 36.93
N ILE A 565 -26.85 20.69 37.72
CA ILE A 565 -26.94 19.25 37.50
C ILE A 565 -27.65 19.03 36.16
N VAL A 566 -26.92 18.47 35.19
CA VAL A 566 -27.52 17.86 34.02
C VAL A 566 -27.82 16.41 34.41
N ASP A 567 -29.08 16.02 34.33
CA ASP A 567 -29.52 14.66 34.64
C ASP A 567 -28.98 13.69 33.57
N ILE A 568 -28.03 12.84 33.94
CA ILE A 568 -27.30 11.91 33.03
C ILE A 568 -28.00 10.54 32.95
N ASN A 569 -29.25 10.42 33.41
CA ASN A 569 -29.95 9.14 33.38
C ASN A 569 -30.33 8.60 31.97
N ASP A 570 -30.00 9.32 30.89
CA ASP A 570 -30.34 8.91 29.52
C ASP A 570 -29.19 8.20 28.75
N PHE A 571 -28.00 8.04 29.35
CA PHE A 571 -27.00 7.11 28.82
C PHE A 571 -27.27 5.70 29.34
N SER A 572 -28.18 4.99 28.66
CA SER A 572 -28.24 3.53 28.74
C SER A 572 -26.81 2.97 28.66
N ALA A 573 -26.45 2.13 29.64
CA ALA A 573 -25.09 1.69 29.92
C ALA A 573 -24.39 1.08 28.69
N GLN A 574 -23.71 1.92 27.92
CA GLN A 574 -22.83 1.48 26.85
C GLN A 574 -21.61 0.82 27.50
N GLN A 575 -21.44 -0.46 27.23
CA GLN A 575 -20.30 -1.23 27.73
C GLN A 575 -19.00 -0.55 27.26
N CYS A 576 -18.14 -0.16 28.21
CA CYS A 576 -16.88 0.50 27.89
C CYS A 576 -16.10 -0.32 26.85
N PRO A 577 -15.48 0.32 25.84
CA PRO A 577 -14.67 -0.36 24.84
C PRO A 577 -13.68 -1.34 25.46
N LYS A 578 -13.45 -2.50 24.80
CA LYS A 578 -12.64 -3.60 25.35
C LYS A 578 -11.22 -3.20 25.78
N TYR A 579 -10.66 -2.09 25.28
CA TYR A 579 -9.36 -1.59 25.72
C TYR A 579 -9.37 -1.01 27.16
N PHE A 580 -10.52 -0.60 27.70
CA PHE A 580 -10.60 -0.22 29.12
C PHE A 580 -10.38 -1.41 30.06
N ARG A 581 -10.40 -2.65 29.57
CA ARG A 581 -10.01 -3.82 30.35
C ARG A 581 -8.54 -3.80 30.78
N TRP A 582 -7.68 -3.09 30.04
CA TRP A 582 -6.26 -2.95 30.41
C TRP A 582 -6.07 -2.24 31.75
N ILE A 583 -6.99 -1.37 32.17
CA ILE A 583 -6.95 -0.74 33.50
C ILE A 583 -6.96 -1.80 34.61
N TYR A 584 -7.75 -2.86 34.46
CA TYR A 584 -7.77 -3.96 35.43
C TYR A 584 -6.54 -4.87 35.36
N GLU A 585 -5.85 -4.90 34.22
CA GLU A 585 -4.57 -5.61 34.04
C GLU A 585 -3.42 -4.82 34.65
N ASP A 586 -3.39 -3.51 34.44
CA ASP A 586 -2.38 -2.60 34.98
C ASP A 586 -2.51 -2.49 36.50
N LEU A 587 -3.73 -2.51 37.03
CA LEU A 587 -4.00 -2.54 38.48
C LEU A 587 -3.94 -3.94 39.10
N ARG A 588 -3.74 -4.99 38.27
CA ARG A 588 -3.69 -6.39 38.73
C ARG A 588 -2.67 -6.65 39.85
N PRO A 589 -1.47 -6.05 39.86
CA PRO A 589 -0.49 -6.24 40.94
C PRO A 589 -1.05 -5.88 42.33
N TRP A 590 -1.95 -4.89 42.39
CA TRP A 590 -2.55 -4.41 43.64
C TRP A 590 -3.96 -4.95 43.88
N LYS A 591 -4.47 -5.83 43.01
CA LYS A 591 -5.83 -6.38 43.09
C LYS A 591 -6.11 -7.17 44.37
N ARG A 592 -5.08 -7.79 44.97
CA ARG A 592 -5.20 -8.60 46.20
C ARG A 592 -4.84 -7.83 47.47
N THR A 593 -3.87 -6.92 47.39
CA THR A 593 -3.33 -6.19 48.55
C THR A 593 -3.99 -4.83 48.75
N GLY A 594 -4.71 -4.32 47.74
CA GLY A 594 -5.04 -2.90 47.66
C GLY A 594 -3.81 -2.04 47.40
N LEU A 595 -4.04 -0.75 47.18
CA LEU A 595 -3.00 0.28 47.27
C LEU A 595 -3.03 0.83 48.68
N THR A 596 -2.11 0.39 49.54
CA THR A 596 -1.99 0.94 50.89
C THR A 596 -1.21 2.24 50.87
N ARG A 597 -1.37 3.05 51.92
CA ARG A 597 -0.64 4.30 52.09
C ARG A 597 0.87 4.06 52.07
N GLU A 598 1.37 2.99 52.70
CA GLU A 598 2.81 2.68 52.70
C GLU A 598 3.33 2.33 51.31
N ILE A 599 2.54 1.63 50.48
CA ILE A 599 2.90 1.30 49.10
C ILE A 599 3.06 2.58 48.28
N VAL A 600 2.14 3.54 48.45
CA VAL A 600 2.23 4.82 47.76
C VAL A 600 3.41 5.62 48.29
N GLU A 601 3.57 5.74 49.61
CA GLU A 601 4.67 6.51 50.21
C GLU A 601 6.05 5.96 49.85
N SER A 602 6.18 4.64 49.59
CA SER A 602 7.43 4.04 49.11
C SER A 602 7.90 4.57 47.74
N GLY A 603 6.97 5.09 46.92
CA GLY A 603 7.26 5.66 45.60
C GLY A 603 7.68 7.12 45.60
N ILE A 604 7.61 7.82 46.76
CA ILE A 604 7.85 9.28 46.84
C ILE A 604 9.24 9.65 46.35
N SER A 605 10.24 8.82 46.63
CA SER A 605 11.64 9.08 46.22
C SER A 605 11.86 9.11 44.70
N LYS A 606 10.89 8.62 43.91
CA LYS A 606 10.91 8.61 42.43
C LYS A 606 9.83 9.51 41.82
N ALA A 607 9.02 10.15 42.65
CA ALA A 607 7.88 10.95 42.23
C ALA A 607 8.29 12.39 41.94
N ASN A 608 7.76 12.97 40.86
CA ASN A 608 7.83 14.42 40.67
C ASN A 608 6.67 15.13 41.39
N LEU A 609 5.51 14.47 41.46
CA LEU A 609 4.28 14.99 42.06
C LEU A 609 3.57 13.88 42.85
N ARG A 610 2.97 14.26 43.97
CA ARG A 610 1.90 13.52 44.62
C ARG A 610 0.59 14.25 44.42
N ILE A 611 -0.42 13.52 43.97
CA ILE A 611 -1.76 14.05 43.74
C ILE A 611 -2.73 13.29 44.63
N LEU A 612 -3.58 14.05 45.31
CA LEU A 612 -4.62 13.58 46.20
C LEU A 612 -5.95 14.18 45.73
N VAL A 613 -7.00 13.37 45.64
CA VAL A 613 -8.33 13.84 45.26
C VAL A 613 -9.29 13.50 46.40
N VAL A 614 -9.82 14.52 47.05
CA VAL A 614 -10.73 14.41 48.20
C VAL A 614 -11.87 15.40 48.01
N ASP A 615 -13.11 14.93 48.15
CA ASP A 615 -14.35 15.70 47.99
C ASP A 615 -14.43 16.43 46.63
N GLY A 616 -13.97 15.77 45.57
CA GLY A 616 -13.90 16.36 44.23
C GLY A 616 -12.88 17.51 44.08
N LYS A 617 -12.02 17.73 45.09
CA LYS A 617 -10.94 18.71 45.08
C LYS A 617 -9.61 18.00 44.90
N LEU A 618 -8.73 18.63 44.12
CA LEU A 618 -7.39 18.13 43.85
C LEU A 618 -6.39 18.85 44.75
N TYR A 619 -5.72 18.08 45.59
CA TYR A 619 -4.60 18.47 46.44
C TYR A 619 -3.31 17.92 45.84
N MET A 620 -2.22 18.66 45.97
CA MET A 620 -0.96 18.26 45.37
C MET A 620 0.21 18.63 46.27
N ASP A 621 1.18 17.73 46.33
CA ASP A 621 2.46 17.91 46.98
C ASP A 621 3.57 17.76 45.92
N GLN A 622 4.54 18.67 45.93
CA GLN A 622 5.58 18.78 44.91
C GLN A 622 6.93 18.40 45.52
N TYR A 623 7.54 17.33 45.02
CA TYR A 623 8.81 16.83 45.55
C TYR A 623 10.04 17.42 44.85
N THR A 624 9.89 17.94 43.62
CA THR A 624 10.96 18.59 42.85
C THR A 624 10.63 20.05 42.55
N GLY A 625 11.48 20.99 42.99
CA GLY A 625 11.18 22.43 43.13
C GLY A 625 10.85 23.29 41.89
N VAL A 626 10.55 22.71 40.72
CA VAL A 626 10.05 23.47 39.54
C VAL A 626 9.01 22.64 38.78
N PHE A 627 7.84 23.22 38.52
CA PHE A 627 6.82 22.61 37.65
C PHE A 627 7.33 22.55 36.21
N GLN A 628 7.40 21.36 35.63
CA GLN A 628 7.59 21.21 34.20
C GLN A 628 6.27 21.42 33.47
N THR A 629 6.32 21.83 32.21
CA THR A 629 5.12 22.02 31.37
C THR A 629 4.22 20.76 31.34
N ARG A 630 4.83 19.57 31.45
CA ARG A 630 4.13 18.27 31.49
C ARG A 630 3.30 18.08 32.76
N ASP A 631 3.78 18.57 33.89
CA ASP A 631 3.10 18.54 35.18
C ASP A 631 1.83 19.37 35.12
N VAL A 632 1.93 20.56 34.53
CA VAL A 632 0.81 21.49 34.31
C VAL A 632 -0.28 20.86 33.43
N PHE A 633 0.10 20.16 32.35
CA PHE A 633 -0.88 19.48 31.50
C PHE A 633 -1.56 18.30 32.20
N THR A 634 -0.84 17.57 33.04
CA THR A 634 -1.39 16.46 33.82
C THR A 634 -2.42 16.98 34.84
N ILE A 635 -2.07 18.04 35.56
CA ILE A 635 -2.96 18.73 36.51
C ILE A 635 -4.20 19.27 35.78
N TRP A 636 -4.02 19.93 34.64
CA TRP A 636 -5.13 20.48 33.86
C TRP A 636 -6.12 19.39 33.42
N ARG A 637 -5.63 18.23 32.95
CA ARG A 637 -6.49 17.10 32.55
C ARG A 637 -7.29 16.53 33.72
N LEU A 638 -6.66 16.41 34.90
CA LEU A 638 -7.35 15.94 36.11
C LEU A 638 -8.43 16.93 36.57
N LEU A 639 -8.15 18.24 36.51
CA LEU A 639 -9.14 19.27 36.79
C LEU A 639 -10.31 19.25 35.79
N GLN A 640 -10.06 19.00 34.50
CA GLN A 640 -11.13 18.79 33.53
C GLN A 640 -11.96 17.55 33.88
N LEU A 641 -11.31 16.45 34.27
CA LEU A 641 -12.00 15.21 34.62
C LEU A 641 -12.94 15.38 35.82
N LEU A 642 -12.47 16.07 36.87
CA LEU A 642 -13.29 16.43 38.04
C LEU A 642 -14.46 17.36 37.68
N LYS A 643 -14.24 18.28 36.73
CA LYS A 643 -15.28 19.18 36.22
C LYS A 643 -16.34 18.45 35.38
N PHE A 644 -15.94 17.46 34.58
CA PHE A 644 -16.84 16.72 33.70
C PHE A 644 -17.64 15.62 34.43
N TYR A 645 -17.12 15.10 35.54
CA TYR A 645 -17.74 14.01 36.30
C TYR A 645 -17.86 14.33 37.80
N PRO A 646 -18.60 15.39 38.19
CA PRO A 646 -18.75 15.76 39.60
C PRO A 646 -19.43 14.63 40.39
N GLY A 647 -18.83 14.24 41.52
CA GLY A 647 -19.34 13.19 42.40
C GLY A 647 -19.26 11.74 41.87
N LYS A 648 -18.67 11.52 40.68
CA LYS A 648 -18.47 10.17 40.10
C LYS A 648 -17.02 9.69 40.14
N VAL A 649 -16.08 10.56 40.52
CA VAL A 649 -14.71 10.16 40.88
C VAL A 649 -14.76 9.80 42.37
N PRO A 650 -14.48 8.55 42.76
CA PRO A 650 -14.47 8.16 44.17
C PRO A 650 -13.47 9.00 44.95
N ASP A 651 -13.75 9.30 46.22
CA ASP A 651 -12.74 9.85 47.11
C ASP A 651 -11.57 8.88 47.18
N LEU A 652 -10.41 9.37 46.75
CA LEU A 652 -9.19 8.60 46.77
C LEU A 652 -8.52 8.87 48.11
N ASP A 653 -8.99 8.21 49.17
CA ASP A 653 -8.28 8.14 50.46
C ASP A 653 -6.87 7.51 50.33
N SER A 654 -6.52 7.05 49.13
CA SER A 654 -5.21 6.52 48.75
C SER A 654 -4.58 7.41 47.67
N CYS A 655 -3.42 7.98 47.97
CA CYS A 655 -2.67 8.84 47.08
C CYS A 655 -2.19 8.08 45.82
N PHE A 656 -1.94 8.77 44.70
CA PHE A 656 -1.20 8.20 43.58
C PHE A 656 0.00 9.08 43.23
N ILE A 657 1.07 8.41 42.82
CA ILE A 657 2.34 9.02 42.45
C ILE A 657 2.48 8.98 40.94
N VAL A 658 2.77 10.13 40.35
CA VAL A 658 3.06 10.23 38.91
C VAL A 658 4.58 10.30 38.74
N GLU A 659 5.16 9.21 38.23
CA GLU A 659 6.52 9.20 37.73
C GLU A 659 6.51 9.77 36.31
N ALA A 660 7.08 10.97 36.10
CA ALA A 660 7.32 11.45 34.74
C ALA A 660 8.65 10.84 34.27
N THR A 661 8.63 9.58 33.82
CA THR A 661 9.81 8.94 33.24
C THR A 661 10.22 9.64 31.95
N SER A 662 11.53 9.76 31.76
CA SER A 662 12.17 10.31 30.57
C SER A 662 12.13 9.34 29.38
N ASP A 663 10.95 9.10 28.81
CA ASP A 663 10.81 8.69 27.39
C ASP A 663 9.36 8.97 26.93
N PRO A 664 9.12 9.49 25.70
CA PRO A 664 7.83 10.03 25.26
C PRO A 664 6.73 8.99 24.99
#